data_AF-A0A5M3XQH8-F1
#
_entry.id   AF-A0A5M3XQH8-F1
#
_cell.length_a   1.000
_cell.length_b   1.000
_cell.length_c   1.000
_cell.angle_alpha   90.00
_cell.angle_beta   90.00
_cell.angle_gamma   90.00
#
_symmetry.space_group_name_H-M   'P 1'
#
loop_
_entity.id
_entity.type
_entity.pdbx_description
1 polymer ?
#
loop_
_entity_poly.entity_id
_entity_poly.type
_entity_poly.pdbx_seq_one_letter_code
_entity_poly.pdbx_strand_id
1 'polypeptide(L)'
;MPVLLRVLGPLDARVGDGSVPLGGPRQRAVLALLVAMRGDVVSVDRMIEDLWRGEPPAKATASLQSYVANLRRLLEPDRPPRAPAEVIVSAAPGYAIRLDPDAVDAWRFERLAAQARTLSESDPAAARKALGEALGLWRGEAFAEVADEEWAIAESVRLGEIRLGAQELLVEVTLHSAPPIEAVPGAELLTRRHPLREESWRLLALALWGSGRQADALAALRRARHTLAEELGLDPGPALVELERAILNQDLAVLTAATRPRAPRPVAAGTREPAETRATEPLFVGRDTELAVLATAARDALAGESRLVLISGEPGAGKSTLINRLIDGLGPEHWRIAAGRCPEDDGAPPAWAWIEALRPLTGDVPLGAYQAELAPLLGEGQHPTEENAAIGRFRLHRAVCAWLRGMSAGGNGPGRAIAIILDDLHRADAETLGLLTAVAEELAGARILLVAAFRPSDVTESQEDAFAQLARHSPIRLPLAGLSAADIEALVSSICARPVDRDTLASLAEQTGGNPFYVRESARLLDSEGRLGAVPDGVRDVLRRRLARLPAPAVSVLRLAAVVGREAEVEVLVEAADTDEDGVLEALEAGVLTGLLTEPAPGRVRFAHALVRDTLHQDLSRMRRARTHARVADSIARLHPGDLPALAHHYARAATSATAERAMNYSIRAGELATRRYAHDTAADLFAQALECFERVPGEVGDRDGRRMELLARLVQAHVLSGDVAAARQTRQRAIDLAEETGRDDLLITAFTSWTEATPWQITPYGVVDERTLDLLARVLRRDDLEPLTRCRLLDMVYSEMEGEEDPRAAAAAAELDALVATMDDPAAEAINLVVQIRCCRMEAEPRRVVELSERLIEIAVAHHMVAYRWYGEFLAARGRCVLGDVGRMRAHLDRAHEIAKAYQMVEAGAVGMVAEAALVQIAGRLEEAEQRYLEAYTALARAGSFHAEGGHAFAVFGIRLSQGRLAEYAPAIDLLFETYGPIAADIVALALLAAGQVEQAQAARARGQALRRDYYYSMYAVMRGQAAARLGTPAEMAEMIETLREIEDLVPGTTSLSVAARPVAHTLGDLLLAAGRPAEAVASYRHAAVIARVYGAATWAAEAEEAALGVDSKTAPRGGQEG
;
A
#
# COMPACT_ATOMS: atom_id res chain seq x y z
N MET A 1 -66.78 8.48 -4.96
CA MET A 1 -66.78 7.00 -4.82
C MET A 1 -65.37 6.48 -5.10
N PRO A 2 -64.90 5.37 -4.50
CA PRO A 2 -63.56 4.86 -4.80
C PRO A 2 -63.50 4.36 -6.25
N VAL A 3 -62.44 4.73 -6.95
CA VAL A 3 -62.11 4.27 -8.31
C VAL A 3 -61.13 3.12 -8.17
N LEU A 4 -61.35 2.00 -8.85
CA LEU A 4 -60.42 0.88 -8.91
C LEU A 4 -60.05 0.62 -10.36
N LEU A 5 -58.76 0.61 -10.67
CA LEU A 5 -58.22 0.28 -11.99
C LEU A 5 -57.51 -1.07 -11.96
N ARG A 6 -57.73 -1.85 -13.01
CA ARG A 6 -57.15 -3.19 -13.14
C ARG A 6 -56.44 -3.34 -14.47
N VAL A 7 -55.12 -3.49 -14.43
CA VAL A 7 -54.22 -3.62 -15.57
C VAL A 7 -53.44 -4.93 -15.57
N LEU A 8 -53.55 -5.77 -14.52
CA LEU A 8 -52.97 -7.12 -14.49
C LEU A 8 -53.86 -8.12 -15.25
N GLY A 9 -54.05 -7.87 -16.54
CA GLY A 9 -54.99 -8.53 -17.44
C GLY A 9 -55.66 -7.50 -18.37
N PRO A 10 -56.83 -7.83 -18.96
CA PRO A 10 -57.62 -6.86 -19.71
C PRO A 10 -57.97 -5.62 -18.86
N LEU A 11 -57.86 -4.43 -19.45
CA LEU A 11 -58.02 -3.16 -18.74
C LEU A 11 -59.46 -3.03 -18.22
N ASP A 12 -59.64 -2.88 -16.92
CA ASP A 12 -60.96 -2.73 -16.30
C ASP A 12 -60.95 -1.60 -15.28
N ALA A 13 -62.09 -0.91 -15.15
CA ALA A 13 -62.28 0.16 -14.18
C ALA A 13 -63.62 0.01 -13.46
N ARG A 14 -63.62 0.22 -12.15
CA ARG A 14 -64.83 0.21 -11.33
C ARG A 14 -64.93 1.50 -10.53
N VAL A 15 -66.14 2.03 -10.39
CA VAL A 15 -66.45 3.21 -9.58
C VAL A 15 -67.56 2.82 -8.61
N GLY A 16 -67.25 2.80 -7.31
CA GLY A 16 -68.11 2.11 -6.33
C GLY A 16 -68.21 0.62 -6.66
N ASP A 17 -69.44 0.10 -6.74
CA ASP A 17 -69.68 -1.33 -7.03
C ASP A 17 -69.85 -1.64 -8.54
N GLY A 18 -69.95 -0.60 -9.39
CA GLY A 18 -70.25 -0.73 -10.83
C GLY A 18 -68.99 -0.74 -11.71
N SER A 19 -68.99 -1.55 -12.78
CA SER A 19 -67.97 -1.50 -13.84
C SER A 19 -68.25 -0.35 -14.81
N VAL A 20 -67.18 0.29 -15.30
CA VAL A 20 -67.23 1.48 -16.13
C VAL A 20 -66.79 1.17 -17.57
N PRO A 21 -67.61 1.50 -18.59
CA PRO A 21 -67.24 1.30 -19.99
C PRO A 21 -66.22 2.37 -20.44
N LEU A 22 -64.93 2.04 -20.40
CA LEU A 22 -63.80 2.94 -20.68
C LEU A 22 -63.67 3.42 -22.15
N GLY A 23 -64.62 3.09 -23.03
CA GLY A 23 -64.63 3.53 -24.42
C GLY A 23 -63.77 2.67 -25.37
N GLY A 24 -63.43 3.24 -26.54
CA GLY A 24 -62.66 2.54 -27.58
C GLY A 24 -61.17 2.38 -27.30
N PRO A 25 -60.41 1.63 -28.13
CA PRO A 25 -59.02 1.23 -27.86
C PRO A 25 -58.09 2.38 -27.52
N ARG A 26 -58.16 3.50 -28.25
CA ARG A 26 -57.29 4.68 -27.99
C ARG A 26 -57.59 5.38 -26.67
N GLN A 27 -58.86 5.42 -26.24
CA GLN A 27 -59.21 5.99 -24.93
C GLN A 27 -58.72 5.10 -23.79
N ARG A 28 -58.75 3.78 -23.98
CA ARG A 28 -58.22 2.78 -23.05
C ARG A 28 -56.69 2.85 -22.96
N ALA A 29 -56.02 3.03 -24.09
CA ALA A 29 -54.57 3.23 -24.16
C ALA A 29 -54.10 4.49 -23.41
N VAL A 30 -54.85 5.60 -23.47
CA VAL A 30 -54.57 6.82 -22.68
C VAL A 30 -54.51 6.49 -21.19
N LEU A 31 -55.49 5.73 -20.68
CA LEU A 31 -55.55 5.37 -19.26
C LEU A 31 -54.43 4.40 -18.88
N ALA A 32 -54.16 3.40 -19.74
CA ALA A 32 -53.08 2.45 -19.54
C ALA A 32 -51.70 3.12 -19.50
N LEU A 33 -51.42 4.07 -20.41
CA LEU A 33 -50.19 4.86 -20.44
C LEU A 33 -49.99 5.66 -19.15
N LEU A 34 -51.04 6.34 -18.67
CA LEU A 34 -50.96 7.10 -17.42
C LEU A 34 -50.73 6.19 -16.19
N VAL A 35 -51.33 4.99 -16.18
CA VAL A 35 -51.12 4.00 -15.11
C VAL A 35 -49.71 3.43 -15.13
N ALA A 36 -49.18 3.14 -16.32
CA ALA A 36 -47.81 2.65 -16.50
C ALA A 36 -46.77 3.67 -15.98
N MET A 37 -47.06 4.96 -16.09
CA MET A 37 -46.21 6.05 -15.59
C MET A 37 -46.41 6.37 -14.10
N ARG A 38 -47.18 5.57 -13.33
CA ARG A 38 -47.23 5.60 -11.85
C ARG A 38 -47.53 6.96 -11.20
N GLY A 39 -48.26 7.82 -11.92
CA GLY A 39 -48.59 9.16 -11.48
C GLY A 39 -47.59 10.24 -11.90
N ASP A 40 -46.51 9.92 -12.61
CA ASP A 40 -45.71 10.94 -13.25
C ASP A 40 -46.52 11.67 -14.33
N VAL A 41 -46.11 12.91 -14.59
CA VAL A 41 -46.74 13.74 -15.62
C VAL A 41 -46.27 13.27 -16.99
N VAL A 42 -47.20 12.83 -17.83
CA VAL A 42 -46.93 12.51 -19.24
C VAL A 42 -47.30 13.73 -20.08
N SER A 43 -46.31 14.28 -20.79
CA SER A 43 -46.52 15.45 -21.64
C SER A 43 -47.51 15.15 -22.77
N VAL A 44 -48.27 16.17 -23.20
CA VAL A 44 -49.20 16.03 -24.32
C VAL A 44 -48.49 15.51 -25.57
N ASP A 45 -47.27 15.98 -25.84
CA ASP A 45 -46.50 15.59 -27.02
C ASP A 45 -46.11 14.11 -26.97
N ARG A 46 -45.63 13.62 -25.82
CA ARG A 46 -45.31 12.21 -25.62
C ARG A 46 -46.55 11.32 -25.71
N MET A 47 -47.67 11.73 -25.10
CA MET A 47 -48.93 10.99 -25.23
C MET A 47 -49.40 10.91 -26.69
N ILE A 48 -49.17 11.96 -27.49
CA ILE A 48 -49.52 11.95 -28.92
C ILE A 48 -48.57 11.04 -29.71
N GLU A 49 -47.28 11.07 -29.42
CA GLU A 49 -46.29 10.20 -30.05
C GLU A 49 -46.60 8.72 -29.76
N ASP A 50 -46.79 8.37 -28.48
CA ASP A 50 -47.00 7.01 -27.98
C ASP A 50 -48.35 6.41 -28.42
N LEU A 51 -49.42 7.20 -28.50
CA LEU A 51 -50.75 6.70 -28.89
C LEU A 51 -50.95 6.52 -30.40
N TRP A 52 -50.13 7.20 -31.20
CA TRP A 52 -50.25 7.19 -32.66
C TRP A 52 -48.97 6.74 -33.37
N ARG A 53 -47.96 6.24 -32.63
CA ARG A 53 -46.68 5.73 -33.16
C ARG A 53 -46.01 6.73 -34.10
N GLY A 54 -46.00 8.01 -33.71
CA GLY A 54 -45.43 9.10 -34.50
C GLY A 54 -46.27 9.56 -35.71
N GLU A 55 -47.45 8.97 -35.98
CA GLU A 55 -48.35 9.37 -37.07
C GLU A 55 -49.69 9.99 -36.57
N PRO A 56 -49.65 11.17 -35.92
CA PRO A 56 -50.83 11.76 -35.31
C PRO A 56 -51.80 12.36 -36.36
N PRO A 57 -53.14 12.29 -36.14
CA PRO A 57 -54.10 12.97 -36.99
C PRO A 57 -53.97 14.49 -36.86
N ALA A 58 -54.40 15.25 -37.87
CA ALA A 58 -54.31 16.72 -37.91
C ALA A 58 -54.94 17.46 -36.70
N LYS A 59 -55.77 16.78 -35.89
CA LYS A 59 -56.35 17.29 -34.63
C LYS A 59 -56.07 16.36 -33.45
N ALA A 60 -54.85 15.84 -33.32
CA ALA A 60 -54.46 14.89 -32.27
C ALA A 60 -54.64 15.45 -30.85
N THR A 61 -54.21 16.68 -30.60
CA THR A 61 -54.39 17.35 -29.29
C THR A 61 -55.86 17.45 -28.87
N ALA A 62 -56.75 17.85 -29.80
CA ALA A 62 -58.18 17.93 -29.53
C ALA A 62 -58.81 16.54 -29.31
N SER A 63 -58.30 15.51 -29.98
CA SER A 63 -58.72 14.12 -29.81
C SER A 63 -58.29 13.57 -28.44
N LEU A 64 -57.04 13.81 -28.04
CA LEU A 64 -56.53 13.46 -26.71
C LEU A 64 -57.31 14.15 -25.59
N GLN A 65 -57.55 15.45 -25.72
CA GLN A 65 -58.38 16.22 -24.77
C GLN A 65 -59.81 15.65 -24.66
N SER A 66 -60.38 15.19 -25.78
CA SER A 66 -61.71 14.55 -25.81
C SER A 66 -61.70 13.19 -25.10
N TYR A 67 -60.66 12.37 -25.29
CA TYR A 67 -60.50 11.09 -24.57
C TYR A 67 -60.36 11.32 -23.07
N VAL A 68 -59.51 12.27 -22.65
CA VAL A 68 -59.32 12.63 -21.24
C VAL A 68 -60.61 13.18 -20.61
N ALA A 69 -61.35 14.04 -21.32
CA ALA A 69 -62.62 14.57 -20.83
C ALA A 69 -63.68 13.47 -20.65
N ASN A 70 -63.74 12.50 -21.57
CA ASN A 70 -64.63 11.34 -21.44
C ASN A 70 -64.23 10.42 -20.30
N LEU A 71 -62.94 10.12 -20.13
CA LEU A 71 -62.43 9.32 -19.01
C LEU A 71 -62.74 9.98 -17.67
N ARG A 72 -62.54 11.29 -17.53
CA ARG A 72 -62.90 12.04 -16.31
C ARG A 72 -64.38 11.91 -15.97
N ARG A 73 -65.27 12.07 -16.96
CA ARG A 73 -66.72 11.91 -16.76
C ARG A 73 -67.11 10.50 -16.33
N LEU A 74 -66.37 9.49 -16.81
CA LEU A 74 -66.63 8.09 -16.52
C LEU A 74 -66.07 7.64 -15.16
N LEU A 75 -64.88 8.13 -14.78
CA LEU A 75 -64.21 7.80 -13.52
C LEU A 75 -64.72 8.65 -12.34
N GLU A 76 -65.26 9.85 -12.62
CA GLU A 76 -65.75 10.80 -11.62
C GLU A 76 -67.20 11.24 -11.92
N PRO A 77 -68.20 10.33 -11.89
CA PRO A 77 -69.57 10.64 -12.31
C PRO A 77 -70.28 11.68 -11.42
N ASP A 78 -69.93 11.75 -10.14
CA ASP A 78 -70.52 12.68 -9.17
C ASP A 78 -69.80 14.05 -9.14
N ARG A 79 -68.80 14.26 -10.00
CA ARG A 79 -68.01 15.49 -10.00
C ARG A 79 -68.88 16.69 -10.43
N PRO A 80 -68.98 17.75 -9.61
CA PRO A 80 -69.75 18.93 -9.97
C PRO A 80 -69.26 19.58 -11.27
N PRO A 81 -70.15 20.18 -12.08
CA PRO A 81 -69.75 20.94 -13.26
C PRO A 81 -68.74 22.03 -12.88
N ARG A 82 -67.59 22.08 -13.60
CA ARG A 82 -66.46 23.01 -13.40
C ARG A 82 -65.59 22.80 -12.14
N ALA A 83 -65.80 21.74 -11.35
CA ALA A 83 -64.82 21.33 -10.34
C ALA A 83 -63.54 20.77 -11.01
N PRO A 84 -62.35 20.90 -10.40
CA PRO A 84 -61.14 20.24 -10.89
C PRO A 84 -61.32 18.71 -10.92
N ALA A 85 -60.64 18.04 -11.85
CA ALA A 85 -60.59 16.58 -11.88
C ALA A 85 -59.59 16.10 -10.82
N GLU A 86 -59.94 15.07 -10.06
CA GLU A 86 -59.11 14.50 -9.00
C GLU A 86 -58.39 13.23 -9.46
N VAL A 87 -58.98 12.45 -10.36
CA VAL A 87 -58.42 11.15 -10.82
C VAL A 87 -57.41 11.31 -11.94
N ILE A 88 -57.79 11.96 -13.04
CA ILE A 88 -56.86 12.32 -14.12
C ILE A 88 -56.64 13.81 -14.03
N VAL A 89 -55.53 14.24 -13.43
CA VAL A 89 -55.24 15.65 -13.20
C VAL A 89 -54.52 16.27 -14.39
N SER A 90 -54.76 17.56 -14.64
CA SER A 90 -53.96 18.33 -15.60
C SER A 90 -52.79 18.95 -14.86
N ALA A 91 -51.58 18.56 -15.21
CA ALA A 91 -50.34 19.02 -14.61
C ALA A 91 -49.38 19.37 -15.74
N ALA A 92 -49.00 20.64 -15.89
CA ALA A 92 -48.18 21.07 -17.02
C ALA A 92 -46.85 20.29 -17.06
N PRO A 93 -46.39 19.80 -18.23
CA PRO A 93 -46.91 20.02 -19.58
C PRO A 93 -47.95 19.00 -20.09
N GLY A 94 -48.62 18.21 -19.24
CA GLY A 94 -49.64 17.27 -19.69
C GLY A 94 -50.61 16.73 -18.62
N TYR A 95 -50.69 15.40 -18.49
CA TYR A 95 -51.65 14.73 -17.63
C TYR A 95 -50.96 13.70 -16.73
N ALA A 96 -51.52 13.51 -15.54
CA ALA A 96 -51.10 12.47 -14.60
C ALA A 96 -52.32 11.79 -14.00
N ILE A 97 -52.16 10.55 -13.54
CA ILE A 97 -53.17 9.86 -12.75
C ILE A 97 -52.86 10.00 -11.26
N ARG A 98 -53.89 10.29 -10.46
CA ARG A 98 -53.80 10.46 -9.00
C ARG A 98 -54.85 9.53 -8.38
N LEU A 99 -54.38 8.39 -7.90
CA LEU A 99 -55.18 7.38 -7.23
C LEU A 99 -54.42 6.88 -6.01
N ASP A 100 -55.15 6.34 -5.04
CA ASP A 100 -54.54 5.62 -3.92
C ASP A 100 -53.71 4.44 -4.46
N PRO A 101 -52.53 4.12 -3.89
CA PRO A 101 -51.72 2.98 -4.32
C PRO A 101 -52.48 1.63 -4.32
N ASP A 102 -53.49 1.45 -3.47
CA ASP A 102 -54.32 0.25 -3.42
C ASP A 102 -55.48 0.25 -4.45
N ALA A 103 -55.70 1.38 -5.11
CA ALA A 103 -56.72 1.54 -6.14
C ALA A 103 -56.30 1.01 -7.52
N VAL A 104 -55.02 0.71 -7.74
CA VAL A 104 -54.52 0.11 -8.99
C VAL A 104 -53.92 -1.26 -8.69
N ASP A 105 -54.42 -2.31 -9.34
CA ASP A 105 -54.00 -3.69 -9.05
C ASP A 105 -52.50 -3.94 -9.26
N ALA A 106 -51.87 -3.32 -10.27
CA ALA A 106 -50.42 -3.40 -10.48
C ALA A 106 -49.61 -2.77 -9.34
N TRP A 107 -49.99 -1.59 -8.86
CA TRP A 107 -49.29 -0.91 -7.77
C TRP A 107 -49.50 -1.66 -6.44
N ARG A 108 -50.72 -2.14 -6.20
CA ARG A 108 -51.04 -2.99 -5.05
C ARG A 108 -50.28 -4.32 -5.08
N PHE A 109 -50.18 -4.95 -6.26
CA PHE A 109 -49.43 -6.19 -6.44
C PHE A 109 -47.97 -6.01 -6.03
N GLU A 110 -47.31 -4.97 -6.50
CA GLU A 110 -45.91 -4.70 -6.15
C GLU A 110 -45.72 -4.39 -4.68
N ARG A 111 -46.63 -3.61 -4.08
CA ARG A 111 -46.60 -3.33 -2.65
C ARG A 111 -46.73 -4.62 -1.84
N LEU A 112 -47.65 -5.51 -2.20
CA LEU A 112 -47.82 -6.80 -1.53
C LEU A 112 -46.63 -7.74 -1.77
N ALA A 113 -46.03 -7.74 -2.97
CA ALA A 113 -44.83 -8.52 -3.27
C ALA A 113 -43.60 -8.02 -2.50
N ALA A 114 -43.42 -6.70 -2.38
CA ALA A 114 -42.36 -6.11 -1.56
C ALA A 114 -42.57 -6.39 -0.07
N GLN A 115 -43.80 -6.24 0.43
CA GLN A 115 -44.16 -6.58 1.80
C GLN A 115 -43.88 -8.06 2.10
N ALA A 116 -44.23 -8.95 1.18
CA ALA A 116 -43.97 -10.37 1.34
C ALA A 116 -42.47 -10.70 1.39
N ARG A 117 -41.63 -10.01 0.60
CA ARG A 117 -40.16 -10.15 0.68
C ARG A 117 -39.65 -9.77 2.06
N THR A 118 -40.12 -8.66 2.64
CA THR A 118 -39.75 -8.25 4.00
C THR A 118 -40.22 -9.25 5.06
N LEU A 119 -41.41 -9.84 4.88
CA LEU A 119 -41.96 -10.82 5.80
C LEU A 119 -41.36 -12.23 5.64
N SER A 120 -40.73 -12.54 4.50
CA SER A 120 -40.29 -13.90 4.16
C SER A 120 -39.34 -14.53 5.19
N GLU A 121 -38.49 -13.72 5.83
CA GLU A 121 -37.56 -14.19 6.86
C GLU A 121 -38.17 -14.15 8.28
N SER A 122 -39.10 -13.23 8.55
CA SER A 122 -39.60 -12.96 9.91
C SER A 122 -40.94 -13.63 10.23
N ASP A 123 -41.85 -13.69 9.25
CA ASP A 123 -43.14 -14.37 9.32
C ASP A 123 -43.49 -15.00 7.96
N PRO A 124 -42.94 -16.19 7.66
CA PRO A 124 -43.19 -16.90 6.40
C PRO A 124 -44.69 -17.18 6.14
N ALA A 125 -45.50 -17.33 7.19
CA ALA A 125 -46.94 -17.57 7.04
C ALA A 125 -47.68 -16.31 6.59
N ALA A 126 -47.34 -15.14 7.17
CA ALA A 126 -47.85 -13.85 6.70
C ALA A 126 -47.35 -13.53 5.28
N ALA A 127 -46.09 -13.84 4.96
CA ALA A 127 -45.54 -13.72 3.61
C ALA A 127 -46.31 -14.58 2.59
N ARG A 128 -46.59 -15.85 2.93
CA ARG A 128 -47.40 -16.76 2.10
C ARG A 128 -48.80 -16.19 1.83
N LYS A 129 -49.45 -15.62 2.84
CA LYS A 129 -50.78 -14.99 2.68
C LYS A 129 -50.71 -13.76 1.77
N ALA A 130 -49.74 -12.87 1.98
CA ALA A 130 -49.55 -11.68 1.16
C ALA A 130 -49.25 -12.03 -0.31
N LEU A 131 -48.43 -13.05 -0.58
CA LEU A 131 -48.15 -13.53 -1.93
C LEU A 131 -49.37 -14.17 -2.59
N GLY A 132 -50.18 -14.91 -1.83
CA GLY A 132 -51.46 -15.45 -2.32
C GLY A 132 -52.43 -14.34 -2.74
N GLU A 133 -52.53 -13.27 -1.94
CA GLU A 133 -53.32 -12.08 -2.29
C GLU A 133 -52.75 -11.36 -3.51
N ALA A 134 -51.43 -11.14 -3.57
CA ALA A 134 -50.74 -10.47 -4.66
C ALA A 134 -50.93 -11.20 -6.01
N LEU A 135 -50.64 -12.50 -6.04
CA LEU A 135 -50.77 -13.32 -7.24
C LEU A 135 -52.23 -13.50 -7.67
N GLY A 136 -53.18 -13.44 -6.74
CA GLY A 136 -54.62 -13.46 -7.02
C GLY A 136 -55.15 -12.21 -7.75
N LEU A 137 -54.38 -11.12 -7.81
CA LEU A 137 -54.76 -9.92 -8.56
C LEU A 137 -54.66 -10.14 -10.09
N TRP A 138 -53.81 -11.07 -10.51
CA TRP A 138 -53.52 -11.34 -11.91
C TRP A 138 -54.65 -12.13 -12.60
N ARG A 139 -55.17 -11.58 -13.70
CA ARG A 139 -56.21 -12.20 -14.55
C ARG A 139 -55.71 -12.62 -15.93
N GLY A 140 -54.50 -12.22 -16.29
CA GLY A 140 -53.89 -12.44 -17.60
C GLY A 140 -52.48 -11.87 -17.65
N GLU A 141 -52.02 -11.52 -18.85
CA GLU A 141 -50.79 -10.75 -19.06
C GLU A 141 -50.98 -9.29 -18.60
N ALA A 142 -49.92 -8.66 -18.09
CA ALA A 142 -49.98 -7.25 -17.70
C ALA A 142 -50.25 -6.40 -18.95
N PHE A 143 -51.15 -5.42 -18.81
CA PHE A 143 -51.56 -4.54 -19.91
C PHE A 143 -51.98 -5.26 -21.19
N ALA A 144 -52.65 -6.43 -21.08
CA ALA A 144 -52.92 -7.35 -22.20
C ALA A 144 -53.50 -6.73 -23.49
N GLU A 145 -54.19 -5.59 -23.42
CA GLU A 145 -54.75 -4.91 -24.60
C GLU A 145 -53.78 -3.98 -25.33
N VAL A 146 -52.67 -3.63 -24.69
CA VAL A 146 -51.62 -2.74 -25.21
C VAL A 146 -50.23 -3.34 -25.01
N ALA A 147 -50.11 -4.63 -24.69
CA ALA A 147 -48.84 -5.30 -24.41
C ALA A 147 -47.85 -5.22 -25.59
N ASP A 148 -48.37 -5.12 -26.81
CA ASP A 148 -47.58 -4.96 -28.05
C ASP A 148 -47.22 -3.50 -28.39
N GLU A 149 -47.66 -2.50 -27.60
CA GLU A 149 -47.29 -1.11 -27.80
C GLU A 149 -45.89 -0.84 -27.19
N GLU A 150 -45.02 -0.15 -27.93
CA GLU A 150 -43.61 0.07 -27.55
C GLU A 150 -43.44 0.66 -26.13
N TRP A 151 -44.31 1.59 -25.75
CA TRP A 151 -44.30 2.23 -24.43
C TRP A 151 -44.77 1.31 -23.29
N ALA A 152 -45.48 0.22 -23.60
CA ALA A 152 -46.05 -0.72 -22.63
C ALA A 152 -45.23 -1.99 -22.45
N ILE A 153 -44.39 -2.36 -23.43
CA ILE A 153 -43.56 -3.57 -23.40
C ILE A 153 -42.68 -3.59 -22.15
N ALA A 154 -41.96 -2.50 -21.87
CA ALA A 154 -41.05 -2.42 -20.75
C ALA A 154 -41.77 -2.64 -19.40
N GLU A 155 -42.94 -2.00 -19.20
CA GLU A 155 -43.71 -2.14 -17.97
C GLU A 155 -44.35 -3.54 -17.86
N SER A 156 -44.79 -4.12 -18.97
CA SER A 156 -45.40 -5.46 -19.01
C SER A 156 -44.36 -6.54 -18.69
N VAL A 157 -43.15 -6.44 -19.26
CA VAL A 157 -42.01 -7.32 -18.96
C VAL A 157 -41.59 -7.16 -17.50
N ARG A 158 -41.44 -5.92 -17.00
CA ARG A 158 -41.05 -5.64 -15.62
C ARG A 158 -42.05 -6.23 -14.61
N LEU A 159 -43.35 -6.07 -14.84
CA LEU A 159 -44.40 -6.68 -14.00
C LEU A 159 -44.40 -8.22 -14.11
N GLY A 160 -44.14 -8.76 -15.30
CA GLY A 160 -43.97 -10.19 -15.53
C GLY A 160 -42.81 -10.78 -14.71
N GLU A 161 -41.68 -10.09 -14.66
CA GLU A 161 -40.51 -10.46 -13.86
C GLU A 161 -40.80 -10.43 -12.35
N ILE A 162 -41.49 -9.38 -11.87
CA ILE A 162 -41.91 -9.31 -10.46
C ILE A 162 -42.89 -10.42 -10.12
N ARG A 163 -43.83 -10.76 -11.02
CA ARG A 163 -44.74 -11.90 -10.86
C ARG A 163 -44.00 -13.20 -10.73
N LEU A 164 -43.01 -13.44 -11.58
CA LEU A 164 -42.25 -14.68 -11.57
C LEU A 164 -41.44 -14.81 -10.27
N GLY A 165 -40.76 -13.74 -9.84
CA GLY A 165 -40.08 -13.72 -8.54
C GLY A 165 -41.04 -13.90 -7.35
N ALA A 166 -42.27 -13.38 -7.43
CA ALA A 166 -43.29 -13.60 -6.41
C ALA A 166 -43.80 -15.06 -6.38
N GLN A 167 -43.85 -15.73 -7.53
CA GLN A 167 -44.20 -17.16 -7.61
C GLN A 167 -43.08 -18.06 -7.04
N GLU A 168 -41.82 -17.73 -7.35
CA GLU A 168 -40.64 -18.40 -6.77
C GLU A 168 -40.62 -18.22 -5.24
N LEU A 169 -40.79 -16.98 -4.77
CA LEU A 169 -40.87 -16.69 -3.34
C LEU A 169 -42.06 -17.40 -2.65
N LEU A 170 -43.21 -17.54 -3.31
CA LEU A 170 -44.35 -18.27 -2.74
C LEU A 170 -44.01 -19.74 -2.50
N VAL A 171 -43.30 -20.38 -3.43
CA VAL A 171 -42.83 -21.76 -3.29
C VAL A 171 -41.82 -21.84 -2.15
N GLU A 172 -40.87 -20.92 -2.11
CA GLU A 172 -39.85 -20.85 -1.05
C GLU A 172 -40.47 -20.66 0.34
N VAL A 173 -41.33 -19.67 0.56
CA VAL A 173 -41.97 -19.46 1.87
C VAL A 173 -42.91 -20.61 2.23
N THR A 174 -43.46 -21.34 1.25
CA THR A 174 -44.25 -22.56 1.50
C THR A 174 -43.37 -23.69 2.04
N LEU A 175 -42.13 -23.85 1.55
CA LEU A 175 -41.15 -24.79 2.12
C LEU A 175 -40.86 -24.48 3.59
N HIS A 176 -40.85 -23.21 3.96
CA HIS A 176 -40.53 -22.74 5.31
C HIS A 176 -41.73 -22.67 6.26
N SER A 177 -42.96 -22.57 5.74
CA SER A 177 -44.18 -22.36 6.55
C SER A 177 -45.14 -23.55 6.60
N ALA A 178 -44.93 -24.58 5.76
CA ALA A 178 -45.83 -25.72 5.62
C ALA A 178 -45.06 -27.02 5.29
N PRO A 179 -45.71 -28.20 5.35
CA PRO A 179 -45.07 -29.44 4.93
C PRO A 179 -44.50 -29.32 3.50
N PRO A 180 -43.23 -29.71 3.25
CA PRO A 180 -42.55 -29.49 1.95
C PRO A 180 -43.30 -30.04 0.72
N ILE A 181 -44.15 -31.04 0.91
CA ILE A 181 -44.98 -31.63 -0.15
C ILE A 181 -45.97 -30.62 -0.75
N GLU A 182 -46.39 -29.60 0.01
CA GLU A 182 -47.27 -28.54 -0.49
C GLU A 182 -46.58 -27.61 -1.50
N ALA A 183 -45.25 -27.51 -1.49
CA ALA A 183 -44.49 -26.67 -2.41
C ALA A 183 -44.24 -27.33 -3.78
N VAL A 184 -44.33 -28.67 -3.85
CA VAL A 184 -44.02 -29.45 -5.06
C VAL A 184 -44.86 -29.03 -6.28
N PRO A 185 -46.20 -28.90 -6.22
CA PRO A 185 -46.99 -28.54 -7.39
C PRO A 185 -46.66 -27.14 -7.95
N GLY A 186 -46.33 -26.19 -7.06
CA GLY A 186 -45.92 -24.85 -7.45
C GLY A 186 -44.56 -24.86 -8.16
N ALA A 187 -43.59 -25.57 -7.60
CA ALA A 187 -42.25 -25.72 -8.19
C ALA A 187 -42.27 -26.49 -9.54
N GLU A 188 -43.10 -27.53 -9.67
CA GLU A 188 -43.30 -28.25 -10.94
C GLU A 188 -43.96 -27.39 -12.03
N LEU A 189 -44.83 -26.45 -11.64
CA LEU A 189 -45.42 -25.52 -12.60
C LEU A 189 -44.40 -24.49 -13.09
N LEU A 190 -43.54 -24.00 -12.18
CA LEU A 190 -42.48 -23.05 -12.50
C LEU A 190 -41.46 -23.67 -13.47
N THR A 191 -40.96 -24.87 -13.19
CA THR A 191 -40.02 -25.58 -14.08
C THR A 191 -40.59 -25.90 -15.45
N ARG A 192 -41.90 -26.13 -15.58
CA ARG A 192 -42.56 -26.33 -16.89
C ARG A 192 -42.74 -25.04 -17.68
N ARG A 193 -43.01 -23.92 -17.01
CA ARG A 193 -43.24 -22.62 -17.67
C ARG A 193 -41.94 -21.88 -17.96
N HIS A 194 -40.94 -22.06 -17.11
CA HIS A 194 -39.65 -21.39 -17.15
C HIS A 194 -38.52 -22.43 -17.02
N PRO A 195 -38.39 -23.35 -17.98
CA PRO A 195 -37.44 -24.46 -17.90
C PRO A 195 -35.96 -24.01 -17.88
N LEU A 196 -35.67 -22.78 -18.30
CA LEU A 196 -34.32 -22.20 -18.28
C LEU A 196 -33.99 -21.47 -16.97
N ARG A 197 -34.94 -21.38 -16.01
CA ARG A 197 -34.67 -20.80 -14.69
C ARG A 197 -34.20 -21.85 -13.71
N GLU A 198 -32.92 -21.78 -13.37
CA GLU A 198 -32.29 -22.66 -12.40
C GLU A 198 -32.96 -22.62 -11.03
N GLU A 199 -33.42 -21.45 -10.58
CA GLU A 199 -34.08 -21.30 -9.28
C GLU A 199 -35.36 -22.13 -9.17
N SER A 200 -36.13 -22.24 -10.24
CA SER A 200 -37.32 -23.09 -10.30
C SER A 200 -36.98 -24.57 -10.09
N TRP A 201 -35.85 -25.02 -10.65
CA TRP A 201 -35.34 -26.39 -10.47
C TRP A 201 -34.80 -26.63 -9.06
N ARG A 202 -34.12 -25.64 -8.48
CA ARG A 202 -33.62 -25.68 -7.10
C ARG A 202 -34.77 -25.88 -6.11
N LEU A 203 -35.81 -25.06 -6.23
CA LEU A 203 -36.99 -25.12 -5.37
C LEU A 203 -37.74 -26.46 -5.52
N LEU A 204 -37.82 -27.02 -6.73
CA LEU A 204 -38.42 -28.33 -6.96
C LEU A 204 -37.61 -29.45 -6.29
N ALA A 205 -36.28 -29.43 -6.44
CA ALA A 205 -35.41 -30.42 -5.83
C ALA A 205 -35.47 -30.36 -4.29
N LEU A 206 -35.49 -29.16 -3.69
CA LEU A 206 -35.65 -28.97 -2.25
C LEU A 206 -37.02 -29.45 -1.75
N ALA A 207 -38.11 -29.16 -2.47
CA ALA A 207 -39.46 -29.61 -2.13
C ALA A 207 -39.57 -31.15 -2.15
N LEU A 208 -39.01 -31.79 -3.18
CA LEU A 208 -38.99 -33.25 -3.32
C LEU A 208 -38.13 -33.90 -2.24
N TRP A 209 -36.93 -33.36 -2.00
CA TRP A 209 -36.04 -33.86 -0.94
C TRP A 209 -36.68 -33.72 0.44
N GLY A 210 -37.21 -32.54 0.78
CA GLY A 210 -37.88 -32.27 2.06
C GLY A 210 -39.15 -33.10 2.29
N SER A 211 -39.73 -33.65 1.21
CA SER A 211 -40.85 -34.60 1.26
C SER A 211 -40.41 -36.07 1.38
N GLY A 212 -39.12 -36.34 1.57
CA GLY A 212 -38.55 -37.69 1.63
C GLY A 212 -38.38 -38.37 0.26
N ARG A 213 -38.55 -37.63 -0.85
CA ARG A 213 -38.46 -38.16 -2.23
C ARG A 213 -37.09 -37.84 -2.85
N GLN A 214 -36.01 -38.28 -2.20
CA GLN A 214 -34.63 -37.98 -2.61
C GLN A 214 -34.30 -38.39 -4.06
N ALA A 215 -34.76 -39.57 -4.49
CA ALA A 215 -34.53 -40.04 -5.86
C ALA A 215 -35.16 -39.12 -6.91
N ASP A 216 -36.36 -38.58 -6.61
CA ASP A 216 -37.07 -37.66 -7.48
C ASP A 216 -36.41 -36.28 -7.52
N ALA A 217 -35.82 -35.83 -6.40
CA ALA A 217 -35.04 -34.60 -6.33
C ALA A 217 -33.80 -34.67 -7.24
N LEU A 218 -33.03 -35.76 -7.17
CA LEU A 218 -31.89 -35.98 -8.07
C LEU A 218 -32.33 -36.14 -9.54
N ALA A 219 -33.47 -36.77 -9.79
CA ALA A 219 -34.04 -36.86 -11.14
C ALA A 219 -34.45 -35.47 -11.68
N ALA A 220 -34.93 -34.56 -10.83
CA ALA A 220 -35.21 -33.18 -11.22
C ALA A 220 -33.93 -32.41 -11.60
N LEU A 221 -32.86 -32.54 -10.82
CA LEU A 221 -31.56 -31.89 -11.12
C LEU A 221 -30.91 -32.42 -12.40
N ARG A 222 -31.03 -33.72 -12.68
CA ARG A 222 -30.58 -34.30 -13.96
C ARG A 222 -31.38 -33.77 -15.14
N ARG A 223 -32.69 -33.60 -14.99
CA ARG A 223 -33.54 -32.98 -16.03
C ARG A 223 -33.14 -31.53 -16.27
N ALA A 224 -32.90 -30.76 -15.20
CA ALA A 224 -32.41 -29.38 -15.31
C ALA A 224 -31.10 -29.31 -16.11
N ARG A 225 -30.11 -30.15 -15.79
CA ARG A 225 -28.84 -30.26 -16.54
C ARG A 225 -29.04 -30.56 -18.01
N HIS A 226 -29.91 -31.52 -18.33
CA HIS A 226 -30.18 -31.86 -19.72
C HIS A 226 -30.83 -30.70 -20.48
N THR A 227 -31.83 -30.04 -19.88
CA THR A 227 -32.53 -28.92 -20.51
C THR A 227 -31.64 -27.69 -20.70
N LEU A 228 -30.79 -27.34 -19.73
CA LEU A 228 -29.84 -26.23 -19.86
C LEU A 228 -28.75 -26.53 -20.92
N ALA A 229 -28.27 -27.77 -20.97
CA ALA A 229 -27.30 -28.18 -21.97
C ALA A 229 -27.88 -28.20 -23.39
N GLU A 230 -29.11 -28.67 -23.58
CA GLU A 230 -29.74 -28.71 -24.91
C GLU A 230 -30.17 -27.33 -25.42
N GLU A 231 -30.78 -26.50 -24.57
CA GLU A 231 -31.37 -25.22 -25.00
C GLU A 231 -30.36 -24.06 -24.98
N LEU A 232 -29.37 -24.09 -24.09
CA LEU A 232 -28.39 -23.01 -23.91
C LEU A 232 -26.93 -23.42 -24.13
N GLY A 233 -26.62 -24.72 -24.20
CA GLY A 233 -25.24 -25.20 -24.27
C GLY A 233 -24.43 -24.97 -22.99
N LEU A 234 -25.12 -24.76 -21.85
CA LEU A 234 -24.52 -24.42 -20.57
C LEU A 234 -24.66 -25.58 -19.57
N ASP A 235 -23.66 -25.73 -18.71
CA ASP A 235 -23.77 -26.56 -17.50
C ASP A 235 -24.56 -25.83 -16.39
N PRO A 236 -25.21 -26.55 -15.46
CA PRO A 236 -25.91 -25.96 -14.33
C PRO A 236 -24.99 -25.07 -13.48
N GLY A 237 -25.49 -23.94 -13.02
CA GLY A 237 -24.80 -23.04 -12.12
C GLY A 237 -24.50 -23.65 -10.74
N PRO A 238 -23.66 -22.98 -9.94
CA PRO A 238 -23.15 -23.51 -8.68
C PRO A 238 -24.24 -23.95 -7.69
N ALA A 239 -25.35 -23.20 -7.58
CA ALA A 239 -26.43 -23.51 -6.64
C ALA A 239 -27.11 -24.87 -6.90
N LEU A 240 -27.27 -25.28 -8.17
CA LEU A 240 -27.81 -26.60 -8.50
C LEU A 240 -26.77 -27.71 -8.31
N VAL A 241 -25.49 -27.44 -8.60
CA VAL A 241 -24.37 -28.37 -8.39
C VAL A 241 -24.16 -28.65 -6.90
N GLU A 242 -24.19 -27.62 -6.06
CA GLU A 242 -24.08 -27.71 -4.61
C GLU A 242 -25.27 -28.46 -4.01
N LEU A 243 -26.49 -28.19 -4.49
CA LEU A 243 -27.67 -28.93 -4.04
C LEU A 243 -27.60 -30.41 -4.43
N GLU A 244 -27.16 -30.74 -5.65
CA GLU A 244 -26.94 -32.12 -6.07
C GLU A 244 -25.90 -32.82 -5.17
N ARG A 245 -24.79 -32.14 -4.91
CA ARG A 245 -23.71 -32.62 -4.02
C ARG A 245 -24.21 -32.83 -2.60
N ALA A 246 -24.96 -31.89 -2.04
CA ALA A 246 -25.52 -31.98 -0.70
C ALA A 246 -26.50 -33.16 -0.58
N ILE A 247 -27.37 -33.37 -1.59
CA ILE A 247 -28.30 -34.50 -1.63
C ILE A 247 -27.55 -35.84 -1.78
N LEU A 248 -26.49 -35.91 -2.58
CA LEU A 248 -25.68 -37.12 -2.77
C LEU A 248 -24.87 -37.48 -1.51
N ASN A 249 -24.29 -36.47 -0.85
CA ASN A 249 -23.45 -36.64 0.33
C ASN A 249 -24.24 -36.70 1.64
N GLN A 250 -25.56 -36.54 1.59
CA GLN A 250 -26.45 -36.45 2.75
C GLN A 250 -26.02 -35.35 3.73
N ASP A 251 -25.62 -34.19 3.20
CA ASP A 251 -25.27 -33.03 4.02
C ASP A 251 -26.53 -32.41 4.63
N LEU A 252 -26.97 -32.99 5.75
CA LEU A 252 -28.20 -32.58 6.42
C LEU A 252 -28.12 -31.15 6.96
N ALA A 253 -26.94 -30.59 7.22
CA ALA A 253 -26.82 -29.22 7.69
C ALA A 253 -27.22 -28.23 6.60
N VAL A 254 -26.69 -28.41 5.39
CA VAL A 254 -27.03 -27.59 4.21
C VAL A 254 -28.50 -27.77 3.82
N LEU A 255 -28.97 -29.01 3.75
CA LEU A 255 -30.34 -29.30 3.29
C LEU A 255 -31.41 -28.88 4.31
N THR A 256 -31.13 -28.98 5.61
CA THR A 256 -32.07 -28.54 6.66
C THR A 256 -32.10 -27.01 6.79
N ALA A 257 -30.97 -26.33 6.59
CA ALA A 257 -30.93 -24.87 6.54
C ALA A 257 -31.74 -24.31 5.36
N ALA A 258 -31.74 -25.00 4.22
CA ALA A 258 -32.49 -24.62 3.02
C ALA A 258 -34.00 -24.99 3.06
N THR A 259 -34.48 -25.64 4.12
CA THR A 259 -35.88 -26.13 4.24
C THR A 259 -36.57 -25.78 5.56
N ARG A 260 -35.92 -25.06 6.49
CA ARG A 260 -36.53 -24.66 7.78
C ARG A 260 -36.45 -23.15 8.01
N PRO A 261 -37.50 -22.55 8.61
CA PRO A 261 -37.48 -21.14 8.94
C PRO A 261 -36.38 -20.84 9.96
N ARG A 262 -35.51 -19.88 9.64
CA ARG A 262 -34.40 -19.43 10.50
C ARG A 262 -34.99 -18.61 11.65
N ALA A 263 -34.73 -19.00 12.89
CA ALA A 263 -35.20 -18.24 14.05
C ALA A 263 -34.55 -16.84 14.11
N PRO A 264 -35.28 -15.79 14.52
CA PRO A 264 -34.76 -14.43 14.55
C PRO A 264 -33.66 -14.30 15.61
N ARG A 265 -32.43 -14.00 15.17
CA ARG A 265 -31.34 -13.53 16.05
C ARG A 265 -31.39 -12.00 16.14
N PRO A 266 -30.99 -11.38 17.27
CA PRO A 266 -30.92 -9.94 17.40
C PRO A 266 -29.95 -9.37 16.38
N VAL A 267 -30.39 -8.33 15.68
CA VAL A 267 -29.69 -7.67 14.57
C VAL A 267 -28.48 -6.90 15.11
N ALA A 268 -27.28 -7.40 14.81
CA ALA A 268 -26.11 -6.54 14.60
C ALA A 268 -26.05 -6.28 13.09
N ALA A 269 -26.17 -5.01 12.71
CA ALA A 269 -26.19 -4.60 11.31
C ALA A 269 -24.82 -4.90 10.66
N GLY A 270 -24.83 -5.75 9.63
CA GLY A 270 -23.64 -6.09 8.85
C GLY A 270 -23.97 -7.05 7.70
N THR A 271 -23.73 -6.58 6.47
CA THR A 271 -23.48 -7.33 5.23
C THR A 271 -24.59 -8.23 4.69
N ARG A 272 -25.40 -7.66 3.78
CA ARG A 272 -26.11 -8.40 2.74
C ARG A 272 -25.15 -8.58 1.56
N GLU A 273 -24.93 -9.82 1.11
CA GLU A 273 -24.10 -10.11 -0.05
C GLU A 273 -24.58 -9.31 -1.28
N PRO A 274 -23.66 -8.73 -2.08
CA PRO A 274 -24.04 -8.05 -3.31
C PRO A 274 -24.53 -9.10 -4.32
N ALA A 275 -25.77 -8.97 -4.76
CA ALA A 275 -26.24 -9.67 -5.95
C ALA A 275 -25.44 -9.13 -7.15
N GLU A 276 -24.61 -9.99 -7.74
CA GLU A 276 -23.82 -9.67 -8.94
C GLU A 276 -24.76 -9.38 -10.12
N THR A 277 -24.99 -8.11 -10.39
CA THR A 277 -25.49 -7.66 -11.69
C THR A 277 -24.37 -7.89 -12.70
N ARG A 278 -24.42 -9.01 -13.44
CA ARG A 278 -23.50 -9.27 -14.55
C ARG A 278 -23.61 -8.15 -15.58
N ALA A 279 -22.67 -7.21 -15.52
CA ALA A 279 -22.32 -6.39 -16.67
C ALA A 279 -21.86 -7.34 -17.79
N THR A 280 -22.40 -7.19 -18.99
CA THR A 280 -21.90 -7.87 -20.20
C THR A 280 -20.38 -7.65 -20.29
N GLU A 281 -19.59 -8.71 -20.08
CA GLU A 281 -18.14 -8.60 -20.14
C GLU A 281 -17.71 -8.09 -21.52
N PRO A 282 -16.87 -7.05 -21.60
CA PRO A 282 -16.29 -6.65 -22.86
C PRO A 282 -15.38 -7.78 -23.38
N LEU A 283 -15.50 -8.07 -24.67
CA LEU A 283 -14.76 -9.13 -25.36
C LEU A 283 -13.25 -9.03 -25.05
N PHE A 284 -12.67 -10.11 -24.52
CA PHE A 284 -11.24 -10.22 -24.24
C PHE A 284 -10.53 -10.69 -25.51
N VAL A 285 -9.65 -9.84 -26.05
CA VAL A 285 -8.97 -10.09 -27.33
C VAL A 285 -7.45 -10.14 -27.12
N GLY A 286 -6.81 -11.17 -27.66
CA GLY A 286 -5.37 -11.41 -27.55
C GLY A 286 -4.92 -11.88 -26.17
N ARG A 287 -3.60 -11.90 -25.94
CA ARG A 287 -2.92 -12.26 -24.68
C ARG A 287 -2.86 -13.75 -24.31
N ASP A 288 -3.05 -14.65 -25.28
CA ASP A 288 -2.97 -16.10 -25.04
C ASP A 288 -1.61 -16.53 -24.51
N THR A 289 -0.54 -15.91 -25.00
CA THR A 289 0.84 -16.16 -24.55
C THR A 289 1.03 -15.78 -23.08
N GLU A 290 0.56 -14.60 -22.70
CA GLU A 290 0.67 -14.09 -21.34
C GLU A 290 -0.18 -14.91 -20.36
N LEU A 291 -1.39 -15.30 -20.75
CA LEU A 291 -2.24 -16.20 -19.96
C LEU A 291 -1.60 -17.58 -19.76
N ALA A 292 -0.94 -18.14 -20.78
CA ALA A 292 -0.24 -19.42 -20.67
C ALA A 292 0.93 -19.37 -19.67
N VAL A 293 1.64 -18.24 -19.59
CA VAL A 293 2.69 -18.01 -18.60
C VAL A 293 2.10 -17.94 -17.18
N LEU A 294 1.02 -17.18 -16.98
CA LEU A 294 0.34 -17.09 -15.68
C LEU A 294 -0.23 -18.44 -15.23
N ALA A 295 -0.83 -19.21 -16.13
CA ALA A 295 -1.34 -20.55 -15.85
C ALA A 295 -0.22 -21.54 -15.47
N THR A 296 0.97 -21.37 -16.05
CA THR A 296 2.14 -22.18 -15.68
C THR A 296 2.66 -21.80 -14.29
N ALA A 297 2.77 -20.50 -14.00
CA ALA A 297 3.14 -20.02 -12.66
C ALA A 297 2.18 -20.51 -11.57
N ALA A 298 0.87 -20.51 -11.85
CA ALA A 298 -0.15 -21.03 -10.94
C ALA A 298 0.04 -22.54 -10.68
N ARG A 299 0.30 -23.34 -11.72
CA ARG A 299 0.55 -24.78 -11.56
C ARG A 299 1.78 -25.08 -10.70
N ASP A 300 2.87 -24.34 -10.90
CA ASP A 300 4.09 -24.50 -10.11
C ASP A 300 3.86 -24.15 -8.63
N ALA A 301 3.15 -23.04 -8.36
CA ALA A 301 2.75 -22.65 -7.02
C ALA A 301 1.85 -23.70 -6.34
N LEU A 302 0.94 -24.31 -7.08
CA LEU A 302 0.12 -25.41 -6.56
C LEU A 302 0.95 -26.66 -6.23
N ALA A 303 2.03 -26.90 -6.96
CA ALA A 303 2.97 -28.00 -6.73
C ALA A 303 3.89 -27.78 -5.51
N GLY A 304 3.88 -26.60 -4.90
CA GLY A 304 4.71 -26.25 -3.73
C GLY A 304 5.87 -25.31 -4.02
N GLU A 305 6.00 -24.80 -5.25
CA GLU A 305 7.00 -23.82 -5.61
C GLU A 305 6.42 -22.41 -5.59
N SER A 306 6.67 -21.62 -4.55
CA SER A 306 6.24 -20.21 -4.51
C SER A 306 6.65 -19.46 -5.78
N ARG A 307 5.68 -18.84 -6.47
CA ARG A 307 5.92 -18.08 -7.70
C ARG A 307 5.57 -16.61 -7.52
N LEU A 308 6.48 -15.73 -7.95
CA LEU A 308 6.26 -14.29 -8.05
C LEU A 308 6.17 -13.89 -9.52
N VAL A 309 5.07 -13.24 -9.91
CA VAL A 309 4.87 -12.68 -11.25
C VAL A 309 4.74 -11.17 -11.18
N LEU A 310 5.56 -10.47 -11.96
CA LEU A 310 5.54 -9.01 -12.10
C LEU A 310 4.99 -8.64 -13.48
N ILE A 311 3.76 -8.13 -13.52
CA ILE A 311 3.07 -7.68 -14.72
C ILE A 311 3.35 -6.20 -14.92
N SER A 312 4.01 -5.84 -16.02
CA SER A 312 4.32 -4.44 -16.32
C SER A 312 3.61 -3.99 -17.58
N GLY A 313 3.15 -2.74 -17.61
CA GLY A 313 2.52 -2.18 -18.81
C GLY A 313 1.98 -0.78 -18.60
N GLU A 314 1.85 -0.03 -19.69
CA GLU A 314 1.35 1.34 -19.67
C GLU A 314 -0.12 1.44 -19.22
N PRO A 315 -0.61 2.63 -18.83
CA PRO A 315 -2.03 2.85 -18.56
C PRO A 315 -2.90 2.38 -19.73
N GLY A 316 -3.91 1.54 -19.46
CA GLY A 316 -4.79 0.99 -20.50
C GLY A 316 -4.26 -0.22 -21.26
N ALA A 317 -3.05 -0.72 -20.96
CA ALA A 317 -2.47 -1.91 -21.60
C ALA A 317 -3.24 -3.23 -21.34
N GLY A 318 -4.20 -3.24 -20.40
CA GLY A 318 -5.02 -4.41 -20.08
C GLY A 318 -4.57 -5.22 -18.85
N LYS A 319 -3.69 -4.68 -17.99
CA LYS A 319 -3.19 -5.34 -16.77
C LYS A 319 -4.31 -5.91 -15.89
N SER A 320 -5.25 -5.08 -15.46
CA SER A 320 -6.36 -5.52 -14.60
C SER A 320 -7.29 -6.52 -15.29
N THR A 321 -7.48 -6.41 -16.60
CA THR A 321 -8.27 -7.40 -17.35
C THR A 321 -7.59 -8.76 -17.41
N LEU A 322 -6.27 -8.79 -17.59
CA LEU A 322 -5.47 -10.02 -17.55
C LEU A 322 -5.48 -10.65 -16.15
N ILE A 323 -5.38 -9.84 -15.10
CA ILE A 323 -5.49 -10.28 -13.70
C ILE A 323 -6.86 -10.90 -13.43
N ASN A 324 -7.96 -10.26 -13.85
CA ASN A 324 -9.30 -10.82 -13.66
C ASN A 324 -9.44 -12.17 -14.38
N ARG A 325 -8.95 -12.29 -15.62
CA ARG A 325 -8.93 -13.57 -16.34
C ARG A 325 -8.11 -14.66 -15.64
N LEU A 326 -7.01 -14.29 -14.97
CA LEU A 326 -6.29 -15.22 -14.12
C LEU A 326 -7.16 -15.65 -12.93
N ILE A 327 -7.75 -14.70 -12.20
CA ILE A 327 -8.62 -14.97 -11.04
C ILE A 327 -9.75 -15.93 -11.43
N ASP A 328 -10.43 -15.68 -12.55
CA ASP A 328 -11.51 -16.56 -13.06
C ASP A 328 -11.01 -17.97 -13.39
N GLY A 329 -9.75 -18.11 -13.80
CA GLY A 329 -9.10 -19.39 -14.08
C GLY A 329 -8.59 -20.13 -12.84
N LEU A 330 -8.48 -19.47 -11.69
CA LEU A 330 -8.05 -20.07 -10.43
C LEU A 330 -9.26 -20.68 -9.72
N GLY A 331 -9.47 -21.99 -9.87
CA GLY A 331 -10.61 -22.68 -9.27
C GLY A 331 -10.64 -22.57 -7.73
N PRO A 332 -11.80 -22.20 -7.12
CA PRO A 332 -11.90 -22.00 -5.67
C PRO A 332 -11.60 -23.28 -4.89
N GLU A 333 -11.86 -24.45 -5.45
CA GLU A 333 -11.57 -25.77 -4.84
C GLU A 333 -10.09 -25.92 -4.42
N HIS A 334 -9.17 -25.26 -5.12
CA HIS A 334 -7.72 -25.39 -4.94
C HIS A 334 -7.04 -24.12 -4.44
N TRP A 335 -7.67 -22.95 -4.64
CA TRP A 335 -7.08 -21.64 -4.36
C TRP A 335 -7.91 -20.84 -3.35
N ARG A 336 -7.22 -20.14 -2.46
CA ARG A 336 -7.75 -18.97 -1.74
C ARG A 336 -7.20 -17.73 -2.42
N ILE A 337 -8.09 -16.87 -2.90
CA ILE A 337 -7.71 -15.70 -3.69
C ILE A 337 -7.87 -14.47 -2.80
N ALA A 338 -6.80 -13.69 -2.72
CA ALA A 338 -6.70 -12.44 -2.00
C ALA A 338 -6.24 -11.38 -2.99
N ALA A 339 -7.12 -10.44 -3.33
CA ALA A 339 -6.80 -9.37 -4.27
C ALA A 339 -6.92 -8.03 -3.54
N GLY A 340 -5.93 -7.17 -3.73
CA GLY A 340 -5.94 -5.81 -3.26
C GLY A 340 -5.30 -4.88 -4.27
N ARG A 341 -5.65 -3.60 -4.20
CA ARG A 341 -5.18 -2.59 -5.14
C ARG A 341 -4.55 -1.44 -4.37
N CYS A 342 -3.41 -0.95 -4.87
CA CYS A 342 -2.88 0.33 -4.43
C CYS A 342 -3.84 1.44 -4.88
N PRO A 343 -4.46 2.15 -3.95
CA PRO A 343 -5.47 3.16 -4.28
C PRO A 343 -4.85 4.32 -5.06
N GLU A 344 -5.62 4.90 -5.98
CA GLU A 344 -5.19 6.05 -6.81
C GLU A 344 -5.28 7.39 -6.07
N ASP A 345 -5.67 7.37 -4.79
CA ASP A 345 -5.95 8.56 -3.99
C ASP A 345 -4.87 8.75 -2.92
N ASP A 346 -4.20 9.92 -2.90
CA ASP A 346 -3.12 10.22 -1.94
C ASP A 346 -3.62 10.32 -0.47
N GLY A 347 -4.88 9.98 -0.19
CA GLY A 347 -5.51 9.97 1.12
C GLY A 347 -5.89 8.58 1.60
N ALA A 348 -5.41 7.51 0.99
CA ALA A 348 -5.71 6.17 1.46
C ALA A 348 -4.89 5.79 2.69
N PRO A 349 -5.37 4.83 3.50
CA PRO A 349 -4.59 4.35 4.63
C PRO A 349 -3.32 3.60 4.21
N PRO A 350 -2.26 3.60 5.03
CA PRO A 350 -1.06 2.84 4.71
C PRO A 350 -1.31 1.34 4.56
N ALA A 351 -0.53 0.69 3.71
CA ALA A 351 -0.62 -0.73 3.39
C ALA A 351 -1.99 -1.19 2.86
N TRP A 352 -2.79 -0.27 2.29
CA TRP A 352 -4.18 -0.54 1.91
C TRP A 352 -4.36 -1.76 1.00
N ALA A 353 -3.45 -1.97 0.04
CA ALA A 353 -3.51 -3.13 -0.85
C ALA A 353 -3.46 -4.45 -0.07
N TRP A 354 -2.68 -4.51 1.02
CA TRP A 354 -2.65 -5.67 1.90
C TRP A 354 -3.89 -5.77 2.79
N ILE A 355 -4.42 -4.65 3.27
CA ILE A 355 -5.67 -4.63 4.04
C ILE A 355 -6.81 -5.21 3.20
N GLU A 356 -6.94 -4.75 1.95
CA GLU A 356 -7.94 -5.23 1.00
C GLU A 356 -7.76 -6.70 0.66
N ALA A 357 -6.52 -7.13 0.40
CA ALA A 357 -6.21 -8.53 0.09
C ALA A 357 -6.43 -9.48 1.27
N LEU A 358 -6.03 -9.09 2.49
CA LEU A 358 -6.02 -9.99 3.65
C LEU A 358 -7.34 -10.01 4.41
N ARG A 359 -8.15 -8.95 4.38
CA ARG A 359 -9.42 -8.88 5.13
C ARG A 359 -10.41 -10.00 4.75
N PRO A 360 -10.62 -10.37 3.48
CA PRO A 360 -11.47 -11.50 3.12
C PRO A 360 -10.97 -12.84 3.71
N LEU A 361 -9.65 -13.00 3.84
CA LEU A 361 -9.04 -14.22 4.36
C LEU A 361 -9.27 -14.44 5.87
N THR A 362 -9.56 -13.38 6.64
CA THR A 362 -9.79 -13.50 8.09
C THR A 362 -11.13 -14.14 8.44
N GLY A 363 -12.10 -14.09 7.52
CA GLY A 363 -13.38 -14.78 7.65
C GLY A 363 -13.25 -16.30 7.48
N ASP A 364 -12.29 -16.74 6.66
CA ASP A 364 -12.03 -18.16 6.37
C ASP A 364 -11.17 -18.84 7.43
N VAL A 365 -10.19 -18.12 7.98
CA VAL A 365 -9.25 -18.64 8.99
C VAL A 365 -9.10 -17.60 10.12
N PRO A 366 -9.55 -17.90 11.35
CA PRO A 366 -9.40 -17.00 12.48
C PRO A 366 -7.93 -16.61 12.70
N LEU A 367 -7.69 -15.35 13.05
CA LEU A 367 -6.34 -14.84 13.34
C LEU A 367 -5.67 -15.55 14.53
N GLY A 368 -6.46 -16.06 15.48
CA GLY A 368 -5.98 -16.84 16.61
C GLY A 368 -4.91 -16.10 17.41
N ALA A 369 -3.72 -16.71 17.52
CA ALA A 369 -2.59 -16.14 18.26
C ALA A 369 -2.01 -14.86 17.64
N TYR A 370 -2.32 -14.53 16.39
CA TYR A 370 -1.77 -13.37 15.66
C TYR A 370 -2.66 -12.13 15.73
N GLN A 371 -3.77 -12.17 16.49
CA GLN A 371 -4.77 -11.10 16.50
C GLN A 371 -4.19 -9.77 17.02
N ALA A 372 -3.31 -9.81 18.02
CA ALA A 372 -2.71 -8.60 18.59
C ALA A 372 -1.71 -7.94 17.62
N GLU A 373 -0.88 -8.75 16.95
CA GLU A 373 0.15 -8.28 16.02
C GLU A 373 -0.43 -7.81 14.69
N LEU A 374 -1.55 -8.37 14.23
CA LEU A 374 -2.22 -7.99 12.99
C LEU A 374 -3.24 -6.85 13.17
N ALA A 375 -3.63 -6.52 14.42
CA ALA A 375 -4.58 -5.47 14.72
C ALA A 375 -4.21 -4.08 14.14
N PRO A 376 -2.94 -3.63 14.15
CA PRO A 376 -2.55 -2.35 13.52
C PRO A 376 -2.91 -2.28 12.03
N LEU A 377 -2.73 -3.38 11.30
CA LEU A 377 -3.04 -3.48 9.87
C LEU A 377 -4.55 -3.62 9.63
N LEU A 378 -5.24 -4.49 10.40
CA LEU A 378 -6.63 -4.86 10.12
C LEU A 378 -7.69 -4.00 10.84
N GLY A 379 -7.31 -3.23 11.86
CA GLY A 379 -8.16 -2.22 12.52
C GLY A 379 -8.98 -2.66 13.73
N GLU A 380 -8.71 -3.83 14.34
CA GLU A 380 -9.57 -4.43 15.38
C GLU A 380 -8.97 -4.51 16.81
N GLY A 381 -8.09 -3.59 17.25
CA GLY A 381 -7.45 -3.71 18.57
C GLY A 381 -7.23 -2.41 19.34
N GLN A 382 -7.27 -2.49 20.67
CA GLN A 382 -6.74 -1.47 21.58
C GLN A 382 -5.20 -1.53 21.65
N HIS A 383 -4.63 -0.36 21.92
CA HIS A 383 -3.21 0.02 21.92
C HIS A 383 -2.21 -1.04 22.42
N PRO A 384 -1.09 -1.25 21.71
CA PRO A 384 0.18 -1.55 22.36
C PRO A 384 0.67 -0.28 23.06
N THR A 385 0.95 -0.38 24.36
CA THR A 385 1.70 0.61 25.16
C THR A 385 3.08 0.85 24.56
N GLU A 386 3.45 2.12 24.31
CA GLU A 386 4.83 2.66 24.17
C GLU A 386 5.95 1.70 23.73
N GLU A 387 5.69 0.79 22.80
CA GLU A 387 6.69 -0.13 22.23
C GLU A 387 7.30 0.50 20.98
N ASN A 388 8.61 0.32 20.83
CA ASN A 388 9.42 0.88 19.75
C ASN A 388 8.87 0.48 18.37
N ALA A 389 8.61 1.48 17.51
CA ALA A 389 7.74 1.32 16.34
C ALA A 389 8.31 0.38 15.25
N ALA A 390 9.64 0.31 15.12
CA ALA A 390 10.29 -0.67 14.25
C ALA A 390 9.95 -2.12 14.67
N ILE A 391 9.78 -2.37 15.99
CA ILE A 391 9.48 -3.70 16.52
C ILE A 391 8.10 -4.18 16.12
N GLY A 392 7.13 -3.28 16.25
CA GLY A 392 5.77 -3.56 15.86
C GLY A 392 5.63 -3.82 14.37
N ARG A 393 6.37 -3.08 13.52
CA ARG A 393 6.43 -3.32 12.06
C ARG A 393 6.90 -4.73 11.72
N PHE A 394 8.02 -5.16 12.29
CA PHE A 394 8.54 -6.52 12.05
C PHE A 394 7.61 -7.60 12.59
N ARG A 395 7.10 -7.44 13.82
CA ARG A 395 6.13 -8.37 14.41
C ARG A 395 4.91 -8.50 13.51
N LEU A 396 4.42 -7.39 12.95
CA LEU A 396 3.34 -7.36 11.98
C LEU A 396 3.68 -8.17 10.71
N HIS A 397 4.81 -7.90 10.05
CA HIS A 397 5.24 -8.62 8.83
C HIS A 397 5.38 -10.12 9.07
N ARG A 398 6.04 -10.48 10.17
CA ARG A 398 6.22 -11.88 10.57
C ARG A 398 4.90 -12.55 10.92
N ALA A 399 3.97 -11.84 11.57
CA ALA A 399 2.64 -12.36 11.85
C ALA A 399 1.84 -12.60 10.56
N VAL A 400 1.92 -11.68 9.58
CA VAL A 400 1.32 -11.87 8.25
C VAL A 400 1.91 -13.12 7.59
N CYS A 401 3.24 -13.24 7.52
CA CYS A 401 3.90 -14.38 6.90
C CYS A 401 3.60 -15.70 7.63
N ALA A 402 3.64 -15.72 8.95
CA ALA A 402 3.34 -16.90 9.76
C ALA A 402 1.88 -17.35 9.58
N TRP A 403 0.93 -16.40 9.57
CA TRP A 403 -0.47 -16.67 9.35
C TRP A 403 -0.72 -17.24 7.95
N LEU A 404 -0.19 -16.61 6.90
CA LEU A 404 -0.28 -17.10 5.51
C LEU A 404 0.38 -18.49 5.34
N ARG A 405 1.53 -18.73 5.97
CA ARG A 405 2.20 -20.04 5.96
C ARG A 405 1.35 -21.10 6.65
N GLY A 406 0.75 -20.79 7.80
CA GLY A 406 -0.17 -21.68 8.51
C GLY A 406 -1.39 -22.04 7.67
N MET A 407 -1.95 -21.06 6.94
CA MET A 407 -3.06 -21.26 6.01
C MET A 407 -2.71 -22.16 4.81
N SER A 408 -1.50 -22.03 4.29
CA SER A 408 -0.98 -22.81 3.16
C SER A 408 -0.63 -24.25 3.55
N ALA A 409 -0.14 -24.46 4.79
CA ALA A 409 0.36 -25.76 5.24
C ALA A 409 -0.74 -26.82 5.45
N GLY A 410 -1.90 -26.44 6.01
CA GLY A 410 -3.04 -27.36 6.26
C GLY A 410 -2.75 -28.48 7.28
N GLY A 411 -3.64 -28.68 8.26
CA GLY A 411 -3.58 -29.87 9.12
C GLY A 411 -3.89 -31.15 8.35
N ASN A 412 -3.15 -32.25 8.63
CA ASN A 412 -3.32 -33.64 8.16
C ASN A 412 -3.70 -33.90 6.67
N GLY A 413 -3.58 -32.91 5.77
CA GLY A 413 -3.84 -33.02 4.33
C GLY A 413 -3.35 -31.79 3.56
N PRO A 414 -3.25 -31.85 2.21
CA PRO A 414 -2.79 -30.73 1.40
C PRO A 414 -3.78 -29.55 1.48
N GLY A 415 -3.41 -28.47 2.17
CA GLY A 415 -4.19 -27.23 2.21
C GLY A 415 -4.36 -26.57 0.82
N ARG A 416 -5.38 -25.71 0.68
CA ARG A 416 -5.58 -24.85 -0.51
C ARG A 416 -4.39 -23.89 -0.65
N ALA A 417 -3.88 -23.73 -1.87
CA ALA A 417 -2.85 -22.74 -2.20
C ALA A 417 -3.43 -21.31 -2.06
N ILE A 418 -2.56 -20.32 -1.92
CA ILE A 418 -2.97 -18.91 -1.77
C ILE A 418 -2.49 -18.13 -2.99
N ALA A 419 -3.40 -17.42 -3.65
CA ALA A 419 -3.07 -16.45 -4.70
C ALA A 419 -3.24 -15.04 -4.12
N ILE A 420 -2.15 -14.28 -4.04
CA ILE A 420 -2.14 -12.89 -3.57
C ILE A 420 -1.89 -12.00 -4.78
N ILE A 421 -2.85 -11.15 -5.10
CA ILE A 421 -2.80 -10.22 -6.23
C ILE A 421 -2.73 -8.79 -5.70
N LEU A 422 -1.68 -8.06 -6.04
CA LEU A 422 -1.54 -6.62 -5.77
C LEU A 422 -1.51 -5.83 -7.10
N ASP A 423 -2.54 -5.04 -7.36
CA ASP A 423 -2.63 -4.20 -8.56
C ASP A 423 -2.12 -2.77 -8.29
N ASP A 424 -1.65 -2.10 -9.34
CA ASP A 424 -1.20 -0.70 -9.34
C ASP A 424 0.00 -0.35 -8.40
N LEU A 425 0.97 -1.25 -8.20
CA LEU A 425 2.13 -1.05 -7.31
C LEU A 425 3.02 0.18 -7.56
N HIS A 426 2.95 0.82 -8.72
CA HIS A 426 3.58 2.14 -8.95
C HIS A 426 3.07 3.23 -7.97
N ARG A 427 1.99 2.96 -7.22
CA ARG A 427 1.45 3.81 -6.14
C ARG A 427 1.63 3.20 -4.75
N ALA A 428 2.38 2.12 -4.62
CA ALA A 428 2.60 1.47 -3.34
C ALA A 428 3.41 2.37 -2.41
N ASP A 429 2.96 2.45 -1.16
CA ASP A 429 3.75 3.03 -0.07
C ASP A 429 4.87 2.06 0.35
N ALA A 430 5.82 2.57 1.13
CA ALA A 430 6.96 1.79 1.61
C ALA A 430 6.53 0.57 2.43
N GLU A 431 5.39 0.63 3.12
CA GLU A 431 4.87 -0.49 3.91
C GLU A 431 4.32 -1.62 3.03
N THR A 432 3.59 -1.27 1.96
CA THR A 432 3.09 -2.23 0.97
C THR A 432 4.23 -2.94 0.28
N LEU A 433 5.28 -2.21 -0.11
CA LEU A 433 6.48 -2.76 -0.72
C LEU A 433 7.28 -3.62 0.28
N GLY A 434 7.39 -3.18 1.53
CA GLY A 434 8.05 -3.94 2.60
C GLY A 434 7.39 -5.30 2.85
N LEU A 435 6.06 -5.32 2.99
CA LEU A 435 5.29 -6.57 3.13
C LEU A 435 5.41 -7.47 1.89
N LEU A 436 5.44 -6.90 0.69
CA LEU A 436 5.64 -7.64 -0.56
C LEU A 436 6.98 -8.37 -0.59
N THR A 437 8.05 -7.68 -0.23
CA THR A 437 9.38 -8.27 -0.13
C THR A 437 9.43 -9.33 0.97
N ALA A 438 8.89 -9.04 2.16
CA ALA A 438 8.86 -9.99 3.28
C ALA A 438 8.10 -11.27 2.93
N VAL A 439 6.94 -11.17 2.29
CA VAL A 439 6.14 -12.31 1.84
C VAL A 439 6.87 -13.11 0.77
N ALA A 440 7.50 -12.45 -0.22
CA ALA A 440 8.27 -13.11 -1.26
C ALA A 440 9.49 -13.86 -0.71
N GLU A 441 10.15 -13.30 0.31
CA GLU A 441 11.32 -13.89 0.94
C GLU A 441 10.96 -15.02 1.90
N GLU A 442 10.08 -14.76 2.88
CA GLU A 442 9.78 -15.73 3.92
C GLU A 442 8.99 -16.92 3.39
N LEU A 443 8.08 -16.70 2.44
CA LEU A 443 7.20 -17.77 1.95
C LEU A 443 7.79 -18.53 0.76
N ALA A 444 9.10 -18.43 0.56
CA ALA A 444 9.85 -19.29 -0.34
C ALA A 444 9.58 -20.77 -0.02
N GLY A 445 9.04 -21.52 -0.99
CA GLY A 445 8.68 -22.93 -0.84
C GLY A 445 7.31 -23.20 -0.21
N ALA A 446 6.48 -22.17 0.02
CA ALA A 446 5.06 -22.33 0.32
C ALA A 446 4.22 -22.41 -0.97
N ARG A 447 2.98 -22.92 -0.88
CA ARG A 447 2.04 -22.97 -2.01
C ARG A 447 1.38 -21.62 -2.23
N ILE A 448 2.16 -20.65 -2.70
CA ILE A 448 1.74 -19.26 -2.87
C ILE A 448 2.08 -18.75 -4.26
N LEU A 449 1.08 -18.15 -4.91
CA LEU A 449 1.23 -17.38 -6.14
C LEU A 449 1.08 -15.89 -5.79
N LEU A 450 2.15 -15.13 -5.93
CA LEU A 450 2.16 -13.69 -5.71
C LEU A 450 2.20 -13.00 -7.08
N VAL A 451 1.16 -12.22 -7.40
CA VAL A 451 1.06 -11.48 -8.66
C VAL A 451 1.03 -10.00 -8.34
N ALA A 452 1.93 -9.24 -8.96
CA ALA A 452 1.98 -7.80 -8.76
C ALA A 452 2.02 -7.05 -10.08
N ALA A 453 1.21 -6.00 -10.22
CA ALA A 453 1.12 -5.22 -11.45
C ALA A 453 1.54 -3.76 -11.25
N PHE A 454 2.32 -3.21 -12.19
CA PHE A 454 2.85 -1.84 -12.10
C PHE A 454 3.04 -1.18 -13.47
N ARG A 455 3.37 0.12 -13.46
CA ARG A 455 3.67 0.93 -14.63
C ARG A 455 5.17 1.20 -14.70
N PRO A 456 5.88 0.83 -15.80
CA PRO A 456 7.32 1.07 -15.91
C PRO A 456 7.71 2.55 -15.91
N SER A 457 6.86 3.43 -16.47
CA SER A 457 7.13 4.86 -16.60
C SER A 457 7.09 5.64 -15.29
N ASP A 458 6.43 5.08 -14.27
CA ASP A 458 6.04 5.79 -13.05
C ASP A 458 6.75 5.21 -11.80
N VAL A 459 7.83 4.45 -12.00
CA VAL A 459 8.56 3.80 -10.90
C VAL A 459 9.43 4.83 -10.17
N THR A 460 9.27 4.89 -8.85
CA THR A 460 10.14 5.70 -7.96
C THR A 460 11.42 4.95 -7.59
N GLU A 461 12.45 5.65 -7.15
CA GLU A 461 13.72 5.03 -6.70
C GLU A 461 13.50 3.96 -5.59
N SER A 462 12.60 4.24 -4.63
CA SER A 462 12.21 3.29 -3.58
C SER A 462 11.55 2.01 -4.12
N GLN A 463 10.79 2.11 -5.20
CA GLN A 463 10.18 0.96 -5.87
C GLN A 463 11.21 0.17 -6.69
N GLU A 464 12.18 0.85 -7.31
CA GLU A 464 13.30 0.18 -7.98
C GLU A 464 14.09 -0.69 -6.99
N ASP A 465 14.36 -0.18 -5.79
CA ASP A 465 15.04 -0.92 -4.73
C ASP A 465 14.24 -2.14 -4.26
N ALA A 466 12.94 -2.00 -4.04
CA ALA A 466 12.07 -3.14 -3.73
C ALA A 466 12.07 -4.18 -4.86
N PHE A 467 11.97 -3.74 -6.13
CA PHE A 467 12.03 -4.64 -7.28
C PHE A 467 13.40 -5.29 -7.48
N ALA A 468 14.49 -4.65 -7.06
CA ALA A 468 15.82 -5.23 -7.05
C ALA A 468 15.96 -6.31 -5.97
N GLN A 469 15.36 -6.12 -4.79
CA GLN A 469 15.28 -7.16 -3.76
C GLN A 469 14.47 -8.36 -4.26
N LEU A 470 13.30 -8.11 -4.86
CA LEU A 470 12.46 -9.15 -5.46
C LEU A 470 13.17 -9.89 -6.59
N ALA A 471 14.08 -9.25 -7.33
CA ALA A 471 14.82 -9.91 -8.42
C ALA A 471 15.63 -11.12 -7.96
N ARG A 472 16.08 -11.16 -6.69
CA ARG A 472 16.79 -12.29 -6.09
C ARG A 472 15.93 -13.57 -6.02
N HIS A 473 14.61 -13.41 -6.05
CA HIS A 473 13.63 -14.51 -6.06
C HIS A 473 13.22 -14.96 -7.47
N SER A 474 13.96 -14.55 -8.50
CA SER A 474 13.73 -14.92 -9.91
C SER A 474 12.27 -14.72 -10.38
N PRO A 475 11.70 -13.50 -10.24
CA PRO A 475 10.32 -13.23 -10.60
C PRO A 475 10.10 -13.42 -12.10
N ILE A 476 8.94 -13.97 -12.45
CA ILE A 476 8.48 -14.03 -13.83
C ILE A 476 8.07 -12.61 -14.24
N ARG A 477 8.84 -11.97 -15.13
CA ARG A 477 8.54 -10.63 -15.65
C ARG A 477 7.68 -10.75 -16.90
N LEU A 478 6.50 -10.13 -16.88
CA LEU A 478 5.50 -10.22 -17.93
C LEU A 478 5.17 -8.81 -18.45
N PRO A 479 5.91 -8.28 -19.44
CA PRO A 479 5.64 -6.99 -20.03
C PRO A 479 4.48 -7.06 -21.03
N LEU A 480 3.49 -6.19 -20.86
CA LEU A 480 2.34 -6.08 -21.76
C LEU A 480 2.63 -5.04 -22.86
N ALA A 481 2.99 -5.52 -24.04
CA ALA A 481 3.10 -4.70 -25.26
C ALA A 481 1.71 -4.31 -25.82
N GLY A 482 1.67 -3.43 -26.83
CA GLY A 482 0.44 -3.15 -27.58
C GLY A 482 -0.14 -4.41 -28.26
N LEU A 483 -1.45 -4.41 -28.51
CA LEU A 483 -2.15 -5.45 -29.24
C LEU A 483 -1.61 -5.60 -30.67
N SER A 484 -1.65 -6.82 -31.20
CA SER A 484 -1.28 -7.08 -32.59
C SER A 484 -2.31 -6.47 -33.54
N ALA A 485 -1.95 -6.26 -34.82
CA ALA A 485 -2.89 -5.75 -35.82
C ALA A 485 -4.15 -6.62 -35.96
N ALA A 486 -4.01 -7.95 -35.81
CA ALA A 486 -5.12 -8.90 -35.83
C ALA A 486 -6.05 -8.73 -34.62
N ASP A 487 -5.48 -8.53 -33.43
CA ASP A 487 -6.25 -8.28 -32.20
C ASP A 487 -6.94 -6.91 -32.23
N ILE A 488 -6.31 -5.90 -32.84
CA ILE A 488 -6.92 -4.58 -33.06
C ILE A 488 -8.12 -4.71 -34.00
N GLU A 489 -7.99 -5.43 -35.11
CA GLU A 489 -9.09 -5.67 -36.05
C GLU A 489 -10.27 -6.37 -35.37
N ALA A 490 -10.00 -7.42 -34.59
CA ALA A 490 -11.02 -8.13 -33.83
C ALA A 490 -11.71 -7.24 -32.78
N LEU A 491 -10.93 -6.41 -32.06
CA LEU A 491 -11.46 -5.48 -31.07
C LEU A 491 -12.33 -4.38 -31.71
N VAL A 492 -11.86 -3.78 -32.81
CA VAL A 492 -12.61 -2.73 -33.54
C VAL A 492 -13.90 -3.30 -34.13
N SER A 493 -13.84 -4.50 -34.72
CA SER A 493 -15.02 -5.17 -35.29
C SER A 493 -16.08 -5.52 -34.24
N SER A 494 -15.68 -5.71 -32.98
CA SER A 494 -16.63 -5.94 -31.87
C SER A 494 -17.37 -4.68 -31.43
N ILE A 495 -16.87 -3.49 -31.78
CA ILE A 495 -17.40 -2.19 -31.33
C ILE A 495 -18.16 -1.48 -32.44
N CYS A 496 -17.60 -1.47 -33.66
CA CYS A 496 -18.19 -0.76 -34.78
C CYS A 496 -19.26 -1.62 -35.46
N ALA A 497 -20.47 -1.06 -35.65
CA ALA A 497 -21.56 -1.76 -36.33
C ALA A 497 -21.31 -1.92 -37.85
N ARG A 498 -20.37 -1.14 -38.41
CA ARG A 498 -19.98 -1.19 -39.82
C ARG A 498 -18.54 -1.69 -39.97
N PRO A 499 -18.23 -2.47 -41.01
CA PRO A 499 -16.87 -2.90 -41.28
C PRO A 499 -15.98 -1.69 -41.58
N VAL A 500 -14.83 -1.64 -40.90
CA VAL A 500 -13.82 -0.59 -41.01
C VAL A 500 -12.78 -1.01 -42.05
N ASP A 501 -12.35 -0.10 -42.92
CA ASP A 501 -11.35 -0.41 -43.95
C ASP A 501 -9.93 -0.56 -43.38
N ARG A 502 -9.05 -1.21 -44.15
CA ARG A 502 -7.68 -1.54 -43.70
C ARG A 502 -6.79 -0.33 -43.47
N ASP A 503 -6.96 0.76 -44.23
CA ASP A 503 -6.12 1.96 -44.08
C ASP A 503 -6.48 2.70 -42.78
N THR A 504 -7.78 2.71 -42.45
CA THR A 504 -8.27 3.19 -41.16
C THR A 504 -7.76 2.35 -39.99
N LEU A 505 -7.81 1.01 -40.08
CA LEU A 505 -7.29 0.11 -39.04
C LEU A 505 -5.77 0.27 -38.84
N ALA A 506 -5.00 0.45 -39.92
CA ALA A 506 -3.57 0.70 -39.85
C ALA A 506 -3.25 2.05 -39.19
N SER A 507 -4.01 3.09 -39.53
CA SER A 507 -3.87 4.42 -38.91
C SER A 507 -4.20 4.38 -37.41
N LEU A 508 -5.25 3.64 -37.02
CA LEU A 508 -5.58 3.40 -35.61
C LEU A 508 -4.48 2.65 -34.89
N ALA A 509 -3.90 1.59 -35.49
CA ALA A 509 -2.82 0.83 -34.88
C ALA A 509 -1.56 1.68 -34.66
N GLU A 510 -1.17 2.49 -35.64
CA GLU A 510 0.00 3.38 -35.58
C GLU A 510 -0.18 4.47 -34.52
N GLN A 511 -1.33 5.16 -34.51
CA GLN A 511 -1.58 6.29 -33.60
C GLN A 511 -1.83 5.86 -32.15
N THR A 512 -2.37 4.66 -31.94
CA THR A 512 -2.67 4.15 -30.57
C THR A 512 -1.52 3.33 -29.99
N GLY A 513 -0.50 2.98 -30.79
CA GLY A 513 0.55 2.04 -30.39
C GLY A 513 0.01 0.67 -29.98
N GLY A 514 -1.19 0.30 -30.45
CA GLY A 514 -1.90 -0.91 -30.06
C GLY A 514 -2.42 -0.93 -28.62
N ASN A 515 -2.47 0.20 -27.91
CA ASN A 515 -3.02 0.24 -26.56
C ASN A 515 -4.54 -0.09 -26.57
N PRO A 516 -4.99 -1.19 -25.91
CA PRO A 516 -6.40 -1.63 -25.96
C PRO A 516 -7.41 -0.54 -25.59
N PHE A 517 -7.08 0.29 -24.59
CA PHE A 517 -7.96 1.39 -24.18
C PHE A 517 -8.08 2.45 -25.28
N TYR A 518 -6.94 2.85 -25.87
CA TYR A 518 -6.92 3.84 -26.96
C TYR A 518 -7.68 3.34 -28.19
N VAL A 519 -7.48 2.07 -28.56
CA VAL A 519 -8.17 1.45 -29.70
C VAL A 519 -9.68 1.44 -29.46
N ARG A 520 -10.14 1.04 -28.26
CA ARG A 520 -11.56 1.00 -27.90
C ARG A 520 -12.21 2.39 -27.93
N GLU A 521 -11.54 3.40 -27.38
CA GLU A 521 -12.06 4.78 -27.35
C GLU A 521 -12.15 5.39 -28.76
N SER A 522 -11.11 5.18 -29.59
CA SER A 522 -11.11 5.64 -30.98
C SER A 522 -12.15 4.90 -31.83
N ALA A 523 -12.36 3.60 -31.62
CA ALA A 523 -13.39 2.83 -32.31
C ALA A 523 -14.82 3.29 -31.95
N ARG A 524 -15.08 3.61 -30.67
CA ARG A 524 -16.37 4.18 -30.23
C ARG A 524 -16.62 5.55 -30.85
N LEU A 525 -15.59 6.40 -30.95
CA LEU A 525 -15.69 7.69 -31.61
C LEU A 525 -16.03 7.50 -33.10
N LEU A 526 -15.30 6.61 -33.78
CA LEU A 526 -15.50 6.26 -35.19
C LEU A 526 -16.92 5.78 -35.48
N ASP A 527 -17.45 4.87 -34.66
CA ASP A 527 -18.82 4.35 -34.82
C ASP A 527 -19.87 5.48 -34.67
N SER A 528 -19.62 6.43 -33.78
CA SER A 528 -20.53 7.55 -33.52
C SER A 528 -20.44 8.73 -34.51
N GLU A 529 -19.28 8.99 -35.12
CA GLU A 529 -19.04 10.15 -36.02
C GLU A 529 -19.04 9.76 -37.52
N GLY A 530 -18.92 8.47 -37.86
CA GLY A 530 -19.07 7.95 -39.21
C GLY A 530 -17.96 8.31 -40.21
N ARG A 531 -16.98 9.15 -39.84
CA ARG A 531 -15.73 9.43 -40.57
C ARG A 531 -14.64 9.83 -39.56
N LEU A 532 -13.40 9.40 -39.78
CA LEU A 532 -12.25 10.03 -39.12
C LEU A 532 -12.02 11.38 -39.82
N GLY A 533 -12.31 12.49 -39.14
CA GLY A 533 -11.60 13.75 -39.40
C GLY A 533 -10.14 13.62 -38.99
N ALA A 534 -9.42 14.74 -38.81
CA ALA A 534 -8.12 14.70 -38.13
C ALA A 534 -8.30 14.01 -36.76
N VAL A 535 -7.78 12.78 -36.65
CA VAL A 535 -7.85 11.97 -35.44
C VAL A 535 -7.13 12.77 -34.36
N PRO A 536 -7.72 12.95 -33.16
CA PRO A 536 -7.08 13.74 -32.11
C PRO A 536 -5.70 13.19 -31.75
N ASP A 537 -4.73 14.07 -31.50
CA ASP A 537 -3.32 13.71 -31.23
C ASP A 537 -3.12 12.91 -29.93
N GLY A 538 -4.17 12.66 -29.14
CA GLY A 538 -4.11 11.79 -27.95
C GLY A 538 -5.46 11.50 -27.28
N VAL A 539 -5.46 10.50 -26.38
CA VAL A 539 -6.66 10.01 -25.66
C VAL A 539 -7.40 11.09 -24.87
N ARG A 540 -6.69 12.09 -24.33
CA ARG A 540 -7.35 13.19 -23.60
C ARG A 540 -8.26 14.02 -24.49
N ASP A 541 -7.91 14.20 -25.77
CA ASP A 541 -8.74 14.97 -26.69
C ASP A 541 -9.95 14.15 -27.18
N VAL A 542 -9.79 12.82 -27.32
CA VAL A 542 -10.93 11.90 -27.50
C VAL A 542 -11.88 11.97 -26.30
N LEU A 543 -11.36 11.87 -25.08
CA LEU A 543 -12.15 11.96 -23.86
C LEU A 543 -12.84 13.32 -23.70
N ARG A 544 -12.16 14.43 -24.00
CA ARG A 544 -12.75 15.78 -23.99
C ARG A 544 -13.91 15.92 -24.96
N ARG A 545 -13.78 15.38 -26.18
CA ARG A 545 -14.87 15.39 -27.17
C ARG A 545 -16.08 14.57 -26.68
N ARG A 546 -15.85 13.43 -26.03
CA ARG A 546 -16.94 12.63 -25.43
C ARG A 546 -17.61 13.37 -24.27
N LEU A 547 -16.82 14.00 -23.39
CA LEU A 547 -17.34 14.79 -22.27
C LEU A 547 -18.15 16.01 -22.72
N ALA A 548 -17.77 16.65 -23.83
CA ALA A 548 -18.50 17.80 -24.39
C ALA A 548 -19.92 17.45 -24.89
N ARG A 549 -20.25 16.16 -25.07
CA ARG A 549 -21.58 15.69 -25.47
C ARG A 549 -22.51 15.44 -24.28
N LEU A 550 -21.98 15.42 -23.07
CA LEU A 550 -22.79 15.28 -21.86
C LEU A 550 -23.39 16.63 -21.44
N PRO A 551 -24.57 16.63 -20.81
CA PRO A 551 -25.12 17.83 -20.19
C PRO A 551 -24.12 18.48 -19.22
N ALA A 552 -24.06 19.82 -19.20
CA ALA A 552 -23.14 20.55 -18.32
C ALA A 552 -23.29 20.21 -16.81
N PRO A 553 -24.50 19.95 -16.28
CA PRO A 553 -24.66 19.43 -14.91
C PRO A 553 -23.98 18.06 -14.71
N ALA A 554 -24.11 17.15 -15.68
CA ALA A 554 -23.50 15.83 -15.61
C ALA A 554 -21.97 15.89 -15.57
N VAL A 555 -21.35 16.73 -16.42
CA VAL A 555 -19.90 16.93 -16.40
C VAL A 555 -19.43 17.53 -15.06
N SER A 556 -20.26 18.36 -14.41
CA SER A 556 -19.93 18.96 -13.13
C SER A 556 -19.90 17.92 -12.00
N VAL A 557 -20.86 16.99 -11.98
CA VAL A 557 -20.88 15.85 -11.03
C VAL A 557 -19.73 14.88 -11.33
N LEU A 558 -19.42 14.59 -12.59
CA LEU A 558 -18.26 13.76 -12.95
C LEU A 558 -16.93 14.39 -12.52
N ARG A 559 -16.80 15.72 -12.59
CA ARG A 559 -15.62 16.44 -12.05
C ARG A 559 -15.54 16.38 -10.53
N LEU A 560 -16.68 16.44 -9.84
CA LEU A 560 -16.74 16.23 -8.38
C LEU A 560 -16.30 14.81 -8.03
N ALA A 561 -16.84 13.79 -8.72
CA ALA A 561 -16.41 12.40 -8.55
C ALA A 561 -14.91 12.22 -8.82
N ALA A 562 -14.37 12.87 -9.85
CA ALA A 562 -12.94 12.81 -10.15
C ALA A 562 -12.04 13.40 -9.05
N VAL A 563 -12.56 14.37 -8.27
CA VAL A 563 -11.89 14.93 -7.08
C VAL A 563 -11.97 13.98 -5.89
N VAL A 564 -13.12 13.32 -5.67
CA VAL A 564 -13.27 12.30 -4.61
C VAL A 564 -12.27 11.16 -4.82
N GLY A 565 -12.20 10.63 -6.03
CA GLY A 565 -11.28 9.56 -6.36
C GLY A 565 -11.67 8.78 -7.60
N ARG A 566 -11.02 7.64 -7.81
CA ARG A 566 -11.41 6.72 -8.90
C ARG A 566 -12.74 6.03 -8.61
N GLU A 567 -13.02 5.77 -7.35
CA GLU A 567 -14.27 5.24 -6.86
C GLU A 567 -14.85 6.24 -5.85
N ALA A 568 -16.15 6.49 -5.95
CA ALA A 568 -16.84 7.44 -5.10
C ALA A 568 -18.15 6.83 -4.60
N GLU A 569 -18.43 7.05 -3.32
CA GLU A 569 -19.73 6.75 -2.72
C GLU A 569 -20.74 7.82 -3.14
N VAL A 570 -21.91 7.38 -3.58
CA VAL A 570 -22.96 8.26 -4.11
C VAL A 570 -23.43 9.23 -3.03
N GLU A 571 -23.55 8.79 -1.77
CA GLU A 571 -23.92 9.68 -0.65
C GLU A 571 -22.94 10.84 -0.46
N VAL A 572 -21.62 10.58 -0.62
CA VAL A 572 -20.60 11.64 -0.55
C VAL A 572 -20.76 12.62 -1.72
N LEU A 573 -21.11 12.14 -2.92
CA LEU A 573 -21.35 12.98 -4.08
C LEU A 573 -22.63 13.82 -3.94
N VAL A 574 -23.71 13.24 -3.44
CA VAL A 574 -25.00 13.92 -3.18
C VAL A 574 -24.80 15.04 -2.17
N GLU A 575 -24.17 14.76 -1.04
CA GLU A 575 -23.91 15.75 0.00
C GLU A 575 -22.94 16.85 -0.47
N ALA A 576 -21.97 16.49 -1.32
CA ALA A 576 -20.98 17.43 -1.81
C ALA A 576 -21.46 18.24 -3.02
N ALA A 577 -22.50 17.84 -3.76
CA ALA A 577 -22.94 18.47 -5.02
C ALA A 577 -23.67 19.82 -4.84
N ASP A 578 -23.74 20.63 -5.91
CA ASP A 578 -24.53 21.89 -5.91
C ASP A 578 -25.96 21.65 -6.45
N THR A 579 -26.28 20.41 -6.83
CA THR A 579 -27.60 19.98 -7.33
C THR A 579 -28.24 19.05 -6.30
N ASP A 580 -29.55 18.86 -6.39
CA ASP A 580 -30.29 17.89 -5.60
C ASP A 580 -29.90 16.43 -5.94
N GLU A 581 -30.36 15.50 -5.10
CA GLU A 581 -30.06 14.07 -5.21
C GLU A 581 -30.40 13.52 -6.60
N ASP A 582 -31.60 13.84 -7.12
CA ASP A 582 -32.05 13.41 -8.44
C ASP A 582 -31.09 13.89 -9.55
N GLY A 583 -30.63 15.15 -9.49
CA GLY A 583 -29.67 15.67 -10.46
C GLY A 583 -28.29 15.00 -10.39
N VAL A 584 -27.86 14.52 -9.21
CA VAL A 584 -26.63 13.71 -9.08
C VAL A 584 -26.85 12.33 -9.68
N LEU A 585 -27.97 11.68 -9.40
CA LEU A 585 -28.28 10.35 -9.93
C LEU A 585 -28.38 10.36 -11.46
N GLU A 586 -29.12 11.31 -12.05
CA GLU A 586 -29.21 11.49 -13.51
C GLU A 586 -27.83 11.67 -14.16
N ALA A 587 -26.94 12.44 -13.51
CA ALA A 587 -25.59 12.66 -13.98
C ALA A 587 -24.72 11.39 -13.95
N LEU A 588 -24.85 10.60 -12.88
CA LEU A 588 -24.14 9.34 -12.72
C LEU A 588 -24.65 8.29 -13.71
N GLU A 589 -25.97 8.19 -13.91
CA GLU A 589 -26.60 7.35 -14.91
C GLU A 589 -26.11 7.69 -16.32
N ALA A 590 -26.04 8.98 -16.69
CA ALA A 590 -25.47 9.40 -17.95
C ALA A 590 -23.99 8.97 -18.10
N GLY A 591 -23.22 9.02 -17.01
CA GLY A 591 -21.85 8.52 -16.96
C GLY A 591 -21.75 7.01 -17.17
N VAL A 592 -22.67 6.22 -16.60
CA VAL A 592 -22.74 4.76 -16.74
C VAL A 592 -23.20 4.38 -18.15
N LEU A 593 -24.26 5.01 -18.68
CA LEU A 593 -24.78 4.77 -20.03
C LEU A 593 -23.74 5.09 -21.12
N THR A 594 -22.92 6.12 -20.91
CA THR A 594 -21.81 6.43 -21.81
C THR A 594 -20.57 5.56 -21.56
N GLY A 595 -20.57 4.71 -20.53
CA GLY A 595 -19.44 3.84 -20.19
C GLY A 595 -18.21 4.59 -19.68
N LEU A 596 -18.37 5.82 -19.18
CA LEU A 596 -17.32 6.55 -18.46
C LEU A 596 -17.23 6.09 -17.00
N LEU A 597 -18.38 5.70 -16.43
CA LEU A 597 -18.51 5.10 -15.11
C LEU A 597 -18.99 3.65 -15.20
N THR A 598 -18.75 2.92 -14.12
CA THR A 598 -19.28 1.59 -13.81
C THR A 598 -19.85 1.63 -12.39
N GLU A 599 -20.80 0.76 -12.09
CA GLU A 599 -21.37 0.62 -10.74
C GLU A 599 -20.84 -0.68 -10.12
N PRO A 600 -19.74 -0.62 -9.34
CA PRO A 600 -19.14 -1.83 -8.77
C PRO A 600 -19.95 -2.43 -7.62
N ALA A 601 -20.75 -1.61 -6.94
CA ALA A 601 -21.61 -2.01 -5.83
C ALA A 601 -22.74 -0.98 -5.68
N PRO A 602 -23.89 -1.35 -5.09
CA PRO A 602 -24.97 -0.42 -4.82
C PRO A 602 -24.47 0.80 -4.05
N GLY A 603 -24.82 2.01 -4.52
CA GLY A 603 -24.41 3.27 -3.89
C GLY A 603 -22.95 3.66 -4.14
N ARG A 604 -22.24 3.00 -5.05
CA ARG A 604 -20.86 3.35 -5.45
C ARG A 604 -20.73 3.46 -6.94
N VAL A 605 -19.94 4.43 -7.40
CA VAL A 605 -19.58 4.61 -8.80
C VAL A 605 -18.07 4.58 -8.95
N ARG A 606 -17.60 3.99 -10.04
CA ARG A 606 -16.17 3.89 -10.36
C ARG A 606 -15.90 4.31 -11.78
N PHE A 607 -14.89 5.12 -12.01
CA PHE A 607 -14.42 5.41 -13.36
C PHE A 607 -13.97 4.12 -14.04
N ALA A 608 -14.53 3.88 -15.23
CA ALA A 608 -14.16 2.73 -16.05
C ALA A 608 -12.65 2.69 -16.31
N HIS A 609 -12.02 3.86 -16.41
CA HIS A 609 -10.57 4.00 -16.58
C HIS A 609 -9.99 5.23 -15.88
N ALA A 610 -8.79 5.08 -15.29
CA ALA A 610 -8.08 6.15 -14.58
C ALA A 610 -7.87 7.42 -15.42
N LEU A 611 -7.56 7.24 -16.70
CA LEU A 611 -7.36 8.36 -17.65
C LEU A 611 -8.60 9.27 -17.78
N VAL A 612 -9.82 8.75 -17.58
CA VAL A 612 -11.05 9.56 -17.59
C VAL A 612 -11.08 10.49 -16.38
N ARG A 613 -10.82 9.94 -15.20
CA ARG A 613 -10.72 10.69 -13.93
C ARG A 613 -9.62 11.74 -14.02
N ASP A 614 -8.42 11.36 -14.46
CA ASP A 614 -7.27 12.26 -14.58
C ASP A 614 -7.56 13.44 -15.52
N THR A 615 -8.21 13.18 -16.65
CA THR A 615 -8.60 14.22 -17.61
C THR A 615 -9.57 15.21 -16.96
N LEU A 616 -10.62 14.71 -16.29
CA LEU A 616 -11.60 15.54 -15.59
C LEU A 616 -10.98 16.36 -14.44
N HIS A 617 -10.08 15.75 -13.67
CA HIS A 617 -9.41 16.37 -12.54
C HIS A 617 -8.41 17.46 -12.99
N GLN A 618 -7.65 17.22 -14.07
CA GLN A 618 -6.69 18.18 -14.61
C GLN A 618 -7.35 19.35 -15.35
N ASP A 619 -8.53 19.16 -15.94
CA ASP A 619 -9.31 20.22 -16.58
C ASP A 619 -9.92 21.22 -15.54
N LEU A 620 -9.84 20.94 -14.23
CA LEU A 620 -10.22 21.87 -13.17
C LEU A 620 -9.11 22.91 -12.93
N SER A 621 -9.50 24.20 -12.90
CA SER A 621 -8.61 25.26 -12.42
C SER A 621 -8.24 25.06 -10.95
N ARG A 622 -7.08 25.57 -10.52
CA ARG A 622 -6.60 25.44 -9.12
C ARG A 622 -7.66 25.90 -8.10
N MET A 623 -8.36 27.00 -8.37
CA MET A 623 -9.41 27.54 -7.50
C MET A 623 -10.63 26.60 -7.41
N ARG A 624 -11.11 26.08 -8.55
CA ARG A 624 -12.25 25.16 -8.57
C ARG A 624 -11.91 23.85 -7.87
N ARG A 625 -10.70 23.32 -8.11
CA ARG A 625 -10.21 22.11 -7.45
C ARG A 625 -10.17 22.29 -5.92
N ALA A 626 -9.57 23.37 -5.42
CA ALA A 626 -9.52 23.65 -3.98
C ALA A 626 -10.93 23.74 -3.34
N ARG A 627 -11.86 24.47 -3.98
CA ARG A 627 -13.26 24.56 -3.50
C ARG A 627 -13.98 23.20 -3.52
N THR A 628 -13.70 22.37 -4.52
CA THR A 628 -14.28 21.03 -4.63
C THR A 628 -13.73 20.11 -3.54
N HIS A 629 -12.41 20.12 -3.28
CA HIS A 629 -11.82 19.39 -2.16
C HIS A 629 -12.42 19.82 -0.81
N ALA A 630 -12.70 21.11 -0.60
CA ALA A 630 -13.33 21.59 0.64
C ALA A 630 -14.71 20.94 0.85
N ARG A 631 -15.55 20.94 -0.18
CA ARG A 631 -16.90 20.35 -0.14
C ARG A 631 -16.86 18.84 0.07
N VAL A 632 -15.95 18.15 -0.60
CA VAL A 632 -15.72 16.71 -0.42
C VAL A 632 -15.28 16.44 1.02
N ALA A 633 -14.32 17.19 1.54
CA ALA A 633 -13.84 17.03 2.92
C ALA A 633 -14.94 17.28 3.97
N ASP A 634 -15.79 18.30 3.76
CA ASP A 634 -16.93 18.58 4.64
C ASP A 634 -17.96 17.45 4.61
N SER A 635 -18.16 16.82 3.45
CA SER A 635 -19.09 15.69 3.28
C SER A 635 -18.54 14.41 3.91
N ILE A 636 -17.27 14.09 3.67
CA ILE A 636 -16.58 12.96 4.33
C ILE A 636 -16.56 13.17 5.84
N ALA A 637 -16.35 14.39 6.34
CA ALA A 637 -16.33 14.64 7.79
C ALA A 637 -17.68 14.37 8.46
N ARG A 638 -18.80 14.50 7.72
CA ARG A 638 -20.15 14.20 8.21
C ARG A 638 -20.48 12.71 8.12
N LEU A 639 -20.18 12.09 6.97
CA LEU A 639 -20.56 10.70 6.69
C LEU A 639 -19.55 9.70 7.29
N HIS A 640 -18.26 9.99 7.19
CA HIS A 640 -17.15 9.12 7.56
C HIS A 640 -16.10 9.85 8.42
N PRO A 641 -16.45 10.32 9.64
CA PRO A 641 -15.54 11.08 10.50
C PRO A 641 -14.28 10.29 10.93
N GLY A 642 -14.27 8.96 10.76
CA GLY A 642 -13.15 8.08 11.05
C GLY A 642 -12.10 7.99 9.93
N ASP A 643 -12.39 8.48 8.72
CA ASP A 643 -11.46 8.41 7.58
C ASP A 643 -10.44 9.57 7.63
N LEU A 644 -9.56 9.51 8.63
CA LEU A 644 -8.54 10.54 8.86
C LEU A 644 -7.61 10.76 7.66
N PRO A 645 -7.13 9.71 6.97
CA PRO A 645 -6.31 9.88 5.77
C PRO A 645 -7.02 10.66 4.65
N ALA A 646 -8.28 10.34 4.33
CA ALA A 646 -9.03 11.08 3.31
C ALA A 646 -9.30 12.53 3.74
N LEU A 647 -9.65 12.75 5.00
CA LEU A 647 -9.88 14.09 5.54
C LEU A 647 -8.61 14.94 5.51
N ALA A 648 -7.45 14.39 5.88
CA ALA A 648 -6.17 15.06 5.79
C ALA A 648 -5.87 15.46 4.35
N HIS A 649 -6.03 14.54 3.40
CA HIS A 649 -5.80 14.78 1.98
C HIS A 649 -6.68 15.92 1.42
N HIS A 650 -8.00 15.81 1.56
CA HIS A 650 -8.90 16.80 0.96
C HIS A 650 -8.81 18.16 1.67
N TYR A 651 -8.69 18.22 3.00
CA TYR A 651 -8.54 19.51 3.67
C TYR A 651 -7.22 20.19 3.35
N ALA A 652 -6.11 19.46 3.21
CA ALA A 652 -4.82 20.06 2.83
C ALA A 652 -4.85 20.63 1.41
N ARG A 653 -5.44 19.92 0.44
CA ARG A 653 -5.62 20.42 -0.94
C ARG A 653 -6.62 21.57 -1.04
N ALA A 654 -7.49 21.73 -0.03
CA ALA A 654 -8.42 22.84 0.13
C ALA A 654 -7.91 23.94 1.07
N ALA A 655 -6.66 23.85 1.56
CA ALA A 655 -6.17 24.74 2.61
C ALA A 655 -6.08 26.19 2.11
N THR A 656 -6.89 27.04 2.75
CA THR A 656 -6.85 28.50 2.67
C THR A 656 -6.57 29.03 4.06
N SER A 657 -6.33 30.32 4.24
CA SER A 657 -6.17 30.92 5.57
C SER A 657 -7.33 30.60 6.52
N ALA A 658 -8.56 30.46 6.02
CA ALA A 658 -9.74 30.12 6.82
C ALA A 658 -9.86 28.62 7.17
N THR A 659 -9.24 27.73 6.38
CA THR A 659 -9.38 26.26 6.53
C THR A 659 -8.08 25.56 6.93
N ALA A 660 -6.97 26.29 6.99
CA ALA A 660 -5.62 25.79 7.26
C ALA A 660 -5.51 25.08 8.62
N GLU A 661 -6.12 25.62 9.68
CA GLU A 661 -6.08 25.02 11.02
C GLU A 661 -6.75 23.63 11.02
N ARG A 662 -7.90 23.52 10.35
CA ARG A 662 -8.60 22.25 10.20
C ARG A 662 -7.79 21.24 9.39
N ALA A 663 -7.17 21.68 8.30
CA ALA A 663 -6.29 20.84 7.48
C ALA A 663 -5.06 20.32 8.24
N MET A 664 -4.43 21.20 9.02
CA MET A 664 -3.33 20.86 9.92
C MET A 664 -3.78 19.79 10.93
N ASN A 665 -4.89 20.01 11.64
CA ASN A 665 -5.37 19.08 12.68
C ASN A 665 -5.68 17.68 12.13
N TYR A 666 -6.30 17.58 10.95
CA TYR A 666 -6.53 16.28 10.33
C TYR A 666 -5.23 15.62 9.85
N SER A 667 -4.27 16.40 9.34
CA SER A 667 -2.96 15.89 8.95
C SER A 667 -2.17 15.34 10.15
N ILE A 668 -2.21 16.01 11.31
CA ILE A 668 -1.62 15.50 12.56
C ILE A 668 -2.25 14.16 12.95
N ARG A 669 -3.59 14.10 13.01
CA ARG A 669 -4.32 12.89 13.42
C ARG A 669 -4.10 11.71 12.46
N ALA A 670 -4.00 12.00 11.15
CA ALA A 670 -3.66 11.01 10.15
C ALA A 670 -2.20 10.54 10.30
N GLY A 671 -1.26 11.46 10.55
CA GLY A 671 0.14 11.14 10.82
C GLY A 671 0.29 10.26 12.05
N GLU A 672 -0.41 10.56 13.14
CA GLU A 672 -0.47 9.71 14.34
C GLU A 672 -1.06 8.33 14.05
N LEU A 673 -2.08 8.24 13.19
CA LEU A 673 -2.62 6.96 12.74
C LEU A 673 -1.59 6.17 11.93
N ALA A 674 -0.85 6.83 11.03
CA ALA A 674 0.21 6.21 10.25
C ALA A 674 1.35 5.71 11.16
N THR A 675 1.78 6.50 12.15
CA THR A 675 2.75 6.08 13.17
C THR A 675 2.27 4.84 13.92
N ARG A 676 0.99 4.81 14.35
CA ARG A 676 0.39 3.64 15.02
C ARG A 676 0.32 2.40 14.14
N ARG A 677 0.34 2.57 12.81
CA ARG A 677 0.37 1.50 11.81
C ARG A 677 1.77 1.17 11.32
N TYR A 678 2.81 1.75 11.93
CA TYR A 678 4.21 1.59 11.56
C TYR A 678 4.56 2.06 10.14
N ALA A 679 3.74 2.93 9.57
CA ALA A 679 3.96 3.56 8.27
C ALA A 679 4.66 4.92 8.45
N HIS A 680 5.93 4.88 8.85
CA HIS A 680 6.68 6.07 9.26
C HIS A 680 6.96 7.06 8.12
N ASP A 681 7.18 6.58 6.90
CA ASP A 681 7.30 7.44 5.70
C ASP A 681 6.01 8.25 5.48
N THR A 682 4.86 7.58 5.49
CA THR A 682 3.56 8.25 5.36
C THR A 682 3.30 9.19 6.53
N ALA A 683 3.76 8.86 7.75
CA ALA A 683 3.67 9.75 8.89
C ALA A 683 4.52 11.02 8.68
N ALA A 684 5.73 10.89 8.13
CA ALA A 684 6.60 12.02 7.80
C ALA A 684 5.92 12.94 6.77
N ASP A 685 5.36 12.38 5.69
CA ASP A 685 4.61 13.15 4.69
C ASP A 685 3.43 13.91 5.30
N LEU A 686 2.66 13.25 6.18
CA LEU A 686 1.51 13.85 6.85
C LEU A 686 1.90 14.94 7.86
N PHE A 687 3.01 14.78 8.59
CA PHE A 687 3.52 15.82 9.49
C PHE A 687 4.14 16.99 8.72
N ALA A 688 4.82 16.74 7.61
CA ALA A 688 5.28 17.79 6.69
C ALA A 688 4.09 18.57 6.11
N GLN A 689 3.03 17.87 5.67
CA GLN A 689 1.79 18.48 5.21
C GLN A 689 1.11 19.30 6.33
N ALA A 690 1.12 18.82 7.57
CA ALA A 690 0.61 19.56 8.73
C ALA A 690 1.38 20.87 8.93
N LEU A 691 2.71 20.83 8.83
CA LEU A 691 3.57 22.01 8.93
C LEU A 691 3.30 23.02 7.79
N GLU A 692 3.13 22.56 6.55
CA GLU A 692 2.74 23.43 5.44
C GLU A 692 1.35 24.08 5.63
N CYS A 693 0.40 23.33 6.18
CA CYS A 693 -0.92 23.87 6.51
C CYS A 693 -0.81 24.91 7.63
N PHE A 694 -0.01 24.62 8.67
CA PHE A 694 0.24 25.52 9.78
C PHE A 694 0.80 26.89 9.34
N GLU A 695 1.71 26.92 8.37
CA GLU A 695 2.26 28.18 7.85
C GLU A 695 1.19 29.08 7.21
N ARG A 696 0.05 28.52 6.78
CA ARG A 696 -1.08 29.27 6.21
C ARG A 696 -2.11 29.74 7.25
N VAL A 697 -2.00 29.28 8.51
CA VAL A 697 -2.90 29.68 9.60
C VAL A 697 -2.63 31.15 9.98
N PRO A 698 -3.64 32.04 9.96
CA PRO A 698 -3.49 33.44 10.36
C PRO A 698 -2.85 33.60 11.73
N GLY A 699 -1.86 34.48 11.83
CA GLY A 699 -1.11 34.68 13.07
C GLY A 699 -1.85 35.60 14.03
N GLU A 700 -2.60 35.04 14.97
CA GLU A 700 -3.01 35.75 16.21
C GLU A 700 -3.53 34.83 17.36
N VAL A 701 -3.42 33.50 17.25
CA VAL A 701 -3.94 32.58 18.28
C VAL A 701 -2.84 31.68 18.84
N GLY A 702 -2.50 31.89 20.12
CA GLY A 702 -1.69 30.97 20.94
C GLY A 702 -0.18 31.02 20.73
N ASP A 703 0.51 30.03 21.30
CA ASP A 703 1.95 29.82 21.17
C ASP A 703 2.30 29.25 19.78
N ARG A 704 2.44 30.14 18.79
CA ARG A 704 2.75 29.75 17.40
C ARG A 704 4.08 29.02 17.31
N ASP A 705 5.11 29.51 17.99
CA ASP A 705 6.44 28.91 17.93
C ASP A 705 6.48 27.55 18.62
N GLY A 706 5.79 27.40 19.75
CA GLY A 706 5.60 26.11 20.41
C GLY A 706 4.87 25.08 19.56
N ARG A 707 3.81 25.48 18.83
CA ARG A 707 3.12 24.59 17.89
C ARG A 707 3.99 24.20 16.69
N ARG A 708 4.78 25.14 16.17
CA ARG A 708 5.74 24.87 15.10
C ARG A 708 6.81 23.87 15.56
N MET A 709 7.32 24.05 16.77
CA MET A 709 8.27 23.14 17.40
C MET A 709 7.67 21.73 17.59
N GLU A 710 6.43 21.62 18.05
CA GLU A 710 5.74 20.33 18.20
C GLU A 710 5.66 19.56 16.87
N LEU A 711 5.32 20.25 15.77
CA LEU A 711 5.26 19.66 14.43
C LEU A 711 6.64 19.24 13.92
N LEU A 712 7.66 20.08 14.12
CA LEU A 712 9.04 19.74 13.76
C LEU A 712 9.55 18.52 14.54
N ALA A 713 9.28 18.45 15.85
CA ALA A 713 9.68 17.31 16.68
C ALA A 713 9.03 15.99 16.24
N ARG A 714 7.73 16.01 15.90
CA ARG A 714 7.03 14.84 15.33
C ARG A 714 7.60 14.43 13.99
N LEU A 715 7.97 15.39 13.14
CA LEU A 715 8.58 15.13 11.84
C LEU A 715 10.00 14.54 11.98
N VAL A 716 10.81 15.03 12.93
CA VAL A 716 12.12 14.43 13.26
C VAL A 716 11.93 12.96 13.64
N GLN A 717 11.02 12.66 14.57
CA GLN A 717 10.75 11.29 15.00
C GLN A 717 10.30 10.40 13.84
N ALA A 718 9.41 10.90 12.96
CA ALA A 718 8.96 10.14 11.80
C ALA A 718 10.10 9.82 10.83
N HIS A 719 11.00 10.78 10.55
CA HIS A 719 12.17 10.56 9.71
C HIS A 719 13.19 9.59 10.33
N VAL A 720 13.45 9.69 11.63
CA VAL A 720 14.34 8.74 12.33
C VAL A 720 13.78 7.31 12.24
N LEU A 721 12.49 7.14 12.49
CA LEU A 721 11.83 5.83 12.44
C LEU A 721 11.66 5.27 11.03
N SER A 722 11.60 6.14 10.01
CA SER A 722 11.63 5.70 8.61
C SER A 722 13.03 5.42 8.07
N GLY A 723 14.08 5.79 8.82
CA GLY A 723 15.47 5.61 8.42
C GLY A 723 15.99 6.73 7.51
N ASP A 724 15.25 7.82 7.31
CA ASP A 724 15.70 9.01 6.58
C ASP A 724 16.50 9.94 7.52
N VAL A 725 17.72 9.50 7.84
CA VAL A 725 18.64 10.18 8.76
C VAL A 725 18.97 11.60 8.27
N ALA A 726 19.08 11.80 6.95
CA ALA A 726 19.36 13.10 6.36
C ALA A 726 18.21 14.10 6.60
N ALA A 727 16.97 13.71 6.31
CA ALA A 727 15.81 14.57 6.54
C ALA A 727 15.56 14.82 8.04
N ALA A 728 15.80 13.82 8.89
CA ALA A 728 15.72 13.98 10.35
C ALA A 728 16.67 15.08 10.85
N ARG A 729 17.93 15.07 10.39
CA ARG A 729 18.93 16.09 10.74
C ARG A 729 18.54 17.48 10.25
N GLN A 730 18.14 17.60 8.98
CA GLN A 730 17.73 18.89 8.43
C GLN A 730 16.53 19.47 9.20
N THR A 731 15.57 18.64 9.56
CA THR A 731 14.40 19.04 10.33
C THR A 731 14.78 19.43 11.77
N ARG A 732 15.68 18.68 12.42
CA ARG A 732 16.21 19.02 13.74
C ARG A 732 16.96 20.35 13.73
N GLN A 733 17.78 20.62 12.71
CA GLN A 733 18.47 21.91 12.59
C GLN A 733 17.48 23.07 12.46
N ARG A 734 16.43 22.92 11.65
CA ARG A 734 15.34 23.91 11.56
C ARG A 734 14.65 24.15 12.89
N ALA A 735 14.54 23.13 13.74
CA ALA A 735 13.99 23.26 15.08
C ALA A 735 14.93 24.02 16.03
N ILE A 736 16.24 23.75 15.98
CA ILE A 736 17.25 24.48 16.75
C ILE A 736 17.26 25.97 16.35
N ASP A 737 17.30 26.25 15.04
CA ASP A 737 17.31 27.63 14.54
C ASP A 737 16.04 28.40 14.98
N LEU A 738 14.86 27.77 14.93
CA LEU A 738 13.61 28.35 15.44
C LEU A 738 13.67 28.65 16.95
N ALA A 739 14.21 27.74 17.76
CA ALA A 739 14.34 27.93 19.20
C ALA A 739 15.31 29.07 19.54
N GLU A 740 16.37 29.25 18.76
CA GLU A 740 17.30 30.37 18.90
C GLU A 740 16.68 31.70 18.49
N GLU A 741 16.02 31.77 17.33
CA GLU A 741 15.32 32.98 16.86
C GLU A 741 14.29 33.50 17.86
N THR A 742 13.61 32.58 18.56
CA THR A 742 12.58 32.88 19.57
C THR A 742 13.17 33.12 20.97
N GLY A 743 14.42 32.75 21.20
CA GLY A 743 15.10 32.86 22.50
C GLY A 743 14.49 31.96 23.58
N ARG A 744 13.82 30.86 23.21
CA ARG A 744 13.07 29.99 24.12
C ARG A 744 13.78 28.67 24.40
N ASP A 745 14.20 28.50 25.65
CA ASP A 745 14.92 27.30 26.11
C ASP A 745 14.04 26.04 26.13
N ASP A 746 12.73 26.16 26.38
CA ASP A 746 11.81 25.02 26.35
C ASP A 746 11.70 24.40 24.94
N LEU A 747 11.74 25.24 23.91
CA LEU A 747 11.76 24.79 22.51
C LEU A 747 13.10 24.17 22.15
N LEU A 748 14.20 24.73 22.67
CA LEU A 748 15.55 24.20 22.47
C LEU A 748 15.72 22.80 23.10
N ILE A 749 15.18 22.59 24.31
CA ILE A 749 15.13 21.27 24.95
C ILE A 749 14.35 20.28 24.08
N THR A 750 13.19 20.70 23.55
CA THR A 750 12.37 19.86 22.66
C THR A 750 13.12 19.49 21.38
N ALA A 751 13.81 20.45 20.75
CA ALA A 751 14.61 20.21 19.55
C ALA A 751 15.73 19.20 19.80
N PHE A 752 16.48 19.35 20.91
CA PHE A 752 17.58 18.45 21.23
C PHE A 752 17.14 17.04 21.61
N THR A 753 15.99 16.88 22.27
CA THR A 753 15.48 15.60 22.78
C THR A 753 14.50 14.89 21.85
N SER A 754 14.22 15.46 20.68
CA SER A 754 13.32 14.87 19.67
C SER A 754 13.89 13.61 18.98
N TRP A 755 15.20 13.43 18.98
CA TRP A 755 15.90 12.24 18.48
C TRP A 755 16.30 11.36 19.67
N THR A 756 15.84 10.12 19.71
CA THR A 756 16.00 9.25 20.89
C THR A 756 16.81 7.97 20.64
N GLU A 757 17.05 7.64 19.39
CA GLU A 757 17.63 6.38 18.94
C GLU A 757 19.16 6.48 18.87
N ALA A 758 19.85 5.46 19.40
CA ALA A 758 21.31 5.38 19.33
C ALA A 758 21.78 5.19 17.88
N THR A 759 22.74 6.02 17.45
CA THR A 759 23.39 5.90 16.14
C THR A 759 24.67 5.05 16.24
N PRO A 760 24.99 4.26 15.19
CA PRO A 760 26.20 3.42 15.18
C PRO A 760 27.50 4.22 15.31
N TRP A 761 27.52 5.42 14.74
CA TRP A 761 28.66 6.31 14.65
C TRP A 761 28.23 7.77 14.95
N GLN A 762 29.17 8.70 14.80
CA GLN A 762 29.00 10.13 15.10
C GLN A 762 27.94 10.81 14.22
N ILE A 763 27.09 11.65 14.82
CA ILE A 763 26.07 12.43 14.10
C ILE A 763 26.62 13.72 13.46
N THR A 764 27.89 14.04 13.71
CA THR A 764 28.64 15.18 13.18
C THR A 764 29.76 14.74 12.23
N PRO A 765 30.27 15.64 11.38
CA PRO A 765 31.45 15.34 10.58
C PRO A 765 32.65 14.95 11.45
N TYR A 766 33.35 13.89 11.04
CA TYR A 766 34.48 13.35 11.78
C TYR A 766 35.57 14.41 11.99
N GLY A 767 35.90 14.68 13.25
CA GLY A 767 36.92 15.67 13.64
C GLY A 767 36.43 17.11 13.69
N VAL A 768 35.11 17.33 13.68
CA VAL A 768 34.49 18.64 13.81
C VAL A 768 33.65 18.68 15.08
N VAL A 769 33.94 19.67 15.95
CA VAL A 769 33.15 19.98 17.14
C VAL A 769 32.30 21.21 16.85
N ASP A 770 30.99 21.11 17.09
CA ASP A 770 30.08 22.25 16.99
C ASP A 770 29.99 22.99 18.33
N GLU A 771 30.92 23.94 18.55
CA GLU A 771 30.93 24.77 19.76
C GLU A 771 29.64 25.60 19.94
N ARG A 772 28.94 25.96 18.85
CA ARG A 772 27.64 26.64 18.96
C ARG A 772 26.62 25.73 19.61
N THR A 773 26.54 24.47 19.17
CA THR A 773 25.62 23.48 19.76
C THR A 773 25.97 23.19 21.23
N LEU A 774 27.26 23.10 21.58
CA LEU A 774 27.70 22.92 22.97
C LEU A 774 27.32 24.10 23.88
N ASP A 775 27.47 25.33 23.41
CA ASP A 775 27.06 26.53 24.16
C ASP A 775 25.55 26.53 24.44
N LEU A 776 24.74 26.08 23.46
CA LEU A 776 23.30 25.94 23.60
C LEU A 776 22.92 24.83 24.60
N LEU A 777 23.57 23.67 24.54
CA LEU A 777 23.38 22.56 25.49
C LEU A 777 23.76 22.96 26.92
N ALA A 778 24.92 23.62 27.09
CA ALA A 778 25.36 24.15 28.38
C ALA A 778 24.38 25.18 28.94
N ARG A 779 23.75 26.00 28.08
CA ARG A 779 22.72 26.96 28.50
C ARG A 779 21.51 26.26 29.11
N VAL A 780 20.95 25.24 28.44
CA VAL A 780 19.75 24.53 28.90
C VAL A 780 20.01 23.64 30.10
N LEU A 781 21.19 23.02 30.21
CA LEU A 781 21.58 22.15 31.33
C LEU A 781 21.73 22.90 32.68
N ARG A 782 21.87 24.23 32.66
CA ARG A 782 21.87 25.08 33.88
C ARG A 782 20.52 25.19 34.55
N ARG A 783 19.45 24.70 33.93
CA ARG A 783 18.12 24.70 34.50
C ARG A 783 17.97 23.60 35.55
N ASP A 784 17.39 23.95 36.69
CA ASP A 784 17.13 23.04 37.81
C ASP A 784 15.76 22.32 37.69
N ASP A 785 14.91 22.73 36.74
CA ASP A 785 13.55 22.24 36.56
C ASP A 785 13.40 21.18 35.45
N LEU A 786 14.52 20.62 34.98
CA LEU A 786 14.51 19.56 33.98
C LEU A 786 14.02 18.23 34.57
N GLU A 787 13.15 17.54 33.82
CA GLU A 787 12.83 16.15 34.10
C GLU A 787 14.12 15.29 34.05
N PRO A 788 14.31 14.32 34.97
CA PRO A 788 15.51 13.49 35.01
C PRO A 788 15.89 12.83 33.67
N LEU A 789 14.94 12.18 32.98
CA LEU A 789 15.22 11.52 31.70
C LEU A 789 15.60 12.53 30.59
N THR A 790 14.94 13.69 30.57
CA THR A 790 15.30 14.80 29.67
C THR A 790 16.73 15.28 29.92
N ARG A 791 17.16 15.39 31.20
CA ARG A 791 18.54 15.72 31.55
C ARG A 791 19.53 14.66 31.08
N CYS A 792 19.20 13.37 31.21
CA CYS A 792 20.02 12.27 30.69
C CYS A 792 20.25 12.40 29.17
N ARG A 793 19.20 12.68 28.39
CA ARG A 793 19.29 12.86 26.93
C ARG A 793 20.16 14.05 26.53
N LEU A 794 20.08 15.16 27.28
CA LEU A 794 20.92 16.33 27.02
C LEU A 794 22.41 16.06 27.33
N LEU A 795 22.70 15.31 28.40
CA LEU A 795 24.07 14.92 28.74
C LEU A 795 24.68 13.95 27.71
N ASP A 796 23.90 13.00 27.20
CA ASP A 796 24.30 12.14 26.08
C ASP A 796 24.61 12.93 24.81
N MET A 797 23.81 13.97 24.52
CA MET A 797 24.07 14.86 23.38
C MET A 797 25.39 15.62 23.56
N VAL A 798 25.65 16.18 24.74
CA VAL A 798 26.95 16.85 25.04
C VAL A 798 28.11 15.89 24.81
N TYR A 799 27.99 14.65 25.29
CA TYR A 799 29.01 13.66 25.07
C TYR A 799 29.19 13.32 23.58
N SER A 800 28.10 13.09 22.87
CA SER A 800 28.10 12.70 21.44
C SER A 800 28.71 13.78 20.53
N GLU A 801 28.50 15.07 20.83
CA GLU A 801 29.10 16.19 20.10
C GLU A 801 30.64 16.30 20.29
N MET A 802 31.18 15.64 21.31
CA MET A 802 32.57 15.76 21.75
C MET A 802 33.33 14.44 21.70
N GLU A 803 32.73 13.40 21.11
CA GLU A 803 33.29 12.06 21.07
C GLU A 803 34.66 12.06 20.35
N GLY A 804 35.69 11.57 21.04
CA GLY A 804 37.05 11.43 20.50
C GLY A 804 37.99 12.63 20.68
N GLU A 805 37.53 13.74 21.26
CA GLU A 805 38.31 15.00 21.39
C GLU A 805 39.10 15.13 22.70
N GLU A 806 39.00 14.17 23.61
CA GLU A 806 39.63 14.21 24.96
C GLU A 806 39.29 15.48 25.77
N ASP A 807 38.12 16.07 25.55
CA ASP A 807 37.70 17.29 26.23
C ASP A 807 37.12 16.99 27.64
N PRO A 808 37.57 17.70 28.70
CA PRO A 808 37.07 17.51 30.07
C PRO A 808 35.55 17.66 30.23
N ARG A 809 34.88 18.44 29.38
CA ARG A 809 33.43 18.63 29.40
C ARG A 809 32.69 17.32 29.10
N ALA A 810 33.21 16.49 28.19
CA ALA A 810 32.63 15.19 27.85
C ALA A 810 32.71 14.21 29.04
N ALA A 811 33.86 14.15 29.71
CA ALA A 811 34.04 13.32 30.91
C ALA A 811 33.14 13.78 32.07
N ALA A 812 32.95 15.09 32.24
CA ALA A 812 32.05 15.63 33.24
C ALA A 812 30.58 15.26 32.94
N ALA A 813 30.16 15.37 31.69
CA ALA A 813 28.81 14.99 31.26
C ALA A 813 28.53 13.49 31.51
N ALA A 814 29.48 12.63 31.16
CA ALA A 814 29.37 11.18 31.40
C ALA A 814 29.29 10.82 32.90
N ALA A 815 30.09 11.49 33.75
CA ALA A 815 30.06 11.28 35.20
C ALA A 815 28.75 11.76 35.84
N GLU A 816 28.22 12.89 35.37
CA GLU A 816 26.93 13.40 35.85
C GLU A 816 25.78 12.48 35.42
N LEU A 817 25.80 11.98 34.18
CA LEU A 817 24.82 11.03 33.66
C LEU A 817 24.81 9.74 34.50
N ASP A 818 25.97 9.17 34.78
CA ASP A 818 26.09 7.95 35.59
C ASP A 818 25.53 8.15 37.01
N ALA A 819 25.86 9.27 37.65
CA ALA A 819 25.35 9.61 38.98
C ALA A 819 23.83 9.80 39.00
N LEU A 820 23.27 10.41 37.95
CA LEU A 820 21.82 10.62 37.81
C LEU A 820 21.10 9.28 37.64
N VAL A 821 21.55 8.46 36.69
CA VAL A 821 20.96 7.16 36.35
C VAL A 821 21.02 6.19 37.54
N ALA A 822 22.08 6.23 38.37
CA ALA A 822 22.19 5.43 39.58
C ALA A 822 21.06 5.66 40.61
N THR A 823 20.33 6.78 40.50
CA THR A 823 19.18 7.10 41.36
C THR A 823 17.83 6.83 40.71
N MET A 824 17.81 6.36 39.46
CA MET A 824 16.61 6.14 38.65
C MET A 824 16.35 4.65 38.45
N ASP A 825 15.07 4.28 38.33
CA ASP A 825 14.61 2.95 37.87
C ASP A 825 13.93 3.12 36.51
N ASP A 826 14.72 3.55 35.52
CA ASP A 826 14.27 3.85 34.16
C ASP A 826 15.17 3.12 33.13
N PRO A 827 14.64 2.13 32.39
CA PRO A 827 15.42 1.37 31.43
C PRO A 827 16.01 2.19 30.28
N ALA A 828 15.35 3.29 29.88
CA ALA A 828 15.85 4.14 28.81
C ALA A 828 17.03 4.98 29.31
N ALA A 829 16.97 5.47 30.54
CA ALA A 829 18.11 6.14 31.18
C ALA A 829 19.31 5.19 31.34
N GLU A 830 19.10 3.93 31.77
CA GLU A 830 20.18 2.93 31.88
C GLU A 830 20.78 2.61 30.50
N ALA A 831 19.96 2.45 29.46
CA ALA A 831 20.45 2.22 28.09
C ALA A 831 21.28 3.39 27.54
N ILE A 832 20.84 4.63 27.75
CA ILE A 832 21.60 5.85 27.38
C ILE A 832 22.94 5.87 28.11
N ASN A 833 22.95 5.65 29.43
CA ASN A 833 24.18 5.65 30.22
C ASN A 833 25.14 4.56 29.74
N LEU A 834 24.67 3.32 29.53
CA LEU A 834 25.52 2.23 29.04
C LEU A 834 26.19 2.57 27.71
N VAL A 835 25.48 3.20 26.77
CA VAL A 835 26.06 3.67 25.50
C VAL A 835 27.18 4.68 25.75
N VAL A 836 26.94 5.70 26.58
CA VAL A 836 27.96 6.71 26.92
C VAL A 836 29.16 6.06 27.62
N GLN A 837 28.95 5.18 28.59
CA GLN A 837 30.03 4.48 29.29
C GLN A 837 30.87 3.61 28.35
N ILE A 838 30.25 2.95 27.37
CA ILE A 838 30.98 2.17 26.36
C ILE A 838 31.84 3.10 25.49
N ARG A 839 31.31 4.24 25.05
CA ARG A 839 32.07 5.22 24.26
C ARG A 839 33.20 5.87 25.07
N CYS A 840 33.03 6.04 26.40
CA CYS A 840 34.10 6.49 27.30
C CYS A 840 35.25 5.49 27.42
N CYS A 841 35.01 4.21 27.20
CA CYS A 841 36.05 3.19 27.29
C CYS A 841 37.04 3.35 26.12
N ARG A 842 38.34 3.32 26.44
CA ARG A 842 39.37 3.17 25.41
C ARG A 842 39.32 1.74 24.88
N MET A 843 38.68 1.54 23.73
CA MET A 843 38.43 0.22 23.16
C MET A 843 39.68 -0.68 23.10
N GLU A 844 40.83 -0.11 22.76
CA GLU A 844 42.11 -0.82 22.69
C GLU A 844 42.65 -1.24 24.06
N ALA A 845 42.39 -0.45 25.11
CA ALA A 845 42.91 -0.66 26.46
C ALA A 845 41.96 -1.47 27.34
N GLU A 846 40.65 -1.29 27.16
CA GLU A 846 39.58 -1.86 27.99
C GLU A 846 38.57 -2.71 27.19
N PRO A 847 38.98 -3.56 26.22
CA PRO A 847 38.03 -4.26 25.35
C PRO A 847 37.12 -5.23 26.12
N ARG A 848 37.58 -5.78 27.24
CA ARG A 848 36.74 -6.63 28.11
C ARG A 848 35.61 -5.87 28.77
N ARG A 849 35.87 -4.63 29.19
CA ARG A 849 34.86 -3.76 29.81
C ARG A 849 33.82 -3.33 28.78
N VAL A 850 34.25 -3.01 27.56
CA VAL A 850 33.33 -2.76 26.44
C VAL A 850 32.39 -3.94 26.24
N VAL A 851 32.93 -5.16 26.17
CA VAL A 851 32.13 -6.38 25.98
C VAL A 851 31.13 -6.57 27.14
N GLU A 852 31.56 -6.40 28.39
CA GLU A 852 30.70 -6.53 29.57
C GLU A 852 29.54 -5.53 29.55
N LEU A 853 29.83 -4.25 29.30
CA LEU A 853 28.82 -3.20 29.19
C LEU A 853 27.89 -3.42 27.98
N SER A 854 28.43 -3.92 26.86
CA SER A 854 27.64 -4.24 25.67
C SER A 854 26.69 -5.42 25.93
N GLU A 855 27.14 -6.45 26.64
CA GLU A 855 26.30 -7.59 27.05
C GLU A 855 25.18 -7.13 27.99
N ARG A 856 25.49 -6.25 28.96
CA ARG A 856 24.49 -5.58 29.82
C ARG A 856 23.47 -4.77 29.01
N LEU A 857 23.93 -4.02 28.00
CA LEU A 857 23.06 -3.26 27.09
C LEU A 857 22.13 -4.19 26.29
N ILE A 858 22.63 -5.33 25.83
CA ILE A 858 21.82 -6.35 25.14
C ILE A 858 20.76 -6.91 26.10
N GLU A 859 21.12 -7.23 27.35
CA GLU A 859 20.20 -7.79 28.34
C GLU A 859 19.02 -6.85 28.63
N ILE A 860 19.30 -5.59 28.96
CA ILE A 860 18.25 -4.59 29.21
C ILE A 860 17.41 -4.34 27.96
N ALA A 861 18.05 -4.27 26.80
CA ALA A 861 17.36 -4.05 25.54
C ALA A 861 16.45 -5.22 25.16
N VAL A 862 16.82 -6.45 25.49
CA VAL A 862 15.95 -7.63 25.32
C VAL A 862 14.78 -7.60 26.30
N ALA A 863 15.06 -7.31 27.58
CA ALA A 863 14.05 -7.29 28.65
C ALA A 863 12.96 -6.23 28.42
N HIS A 864 13.33 -5.07 27.88
CA HIS A 864 12.43 -3.93 27.66
C HIS A 864 12.12 -3.65 26.19
N HIS A 865 12.41 -4.61 25.29
CA HIS A 865 12.11 -4.50 23.86
C HIS A 865 12.66 -3.20 23.22
N MET A 866 13.95 -2.92 23.42
CA MET A 866 14.65 -1.76 22.85
C MET A 866 15.56 -2.17 21.68
N VAL A 867 14.98 -2.41 20.51
CA VAL A 867 15.69 -3.06 19.39
C VAL A 867 16.89 -2.27 18.87
N ALA A 868 16.81 -0.94 18.77
CA ALA A 868 17.95 -0.13 18.33
C ALA A 868 19.15 -0.29 19.28
N TYR A 869 18.90 -0.25 20.59
CA TYR A 869 19.92 -0.50 21.61
C TYR A 869 20.43 -1.95 21.60
N ARG A 870 19.55 -2.93 21.33
CA ARG A 870 19.97 -4.33 21.18
C ARG A 870 20.92 -4.50 19.99
N TRP A 871 20.54 -3.97 18.83
CA TRP A 871 21.39 -3.99 17.64
C TRP A 871 22.74 -3.34 17.93
N TYR A 872 22.72 -2.16 18.55
CA TYR A 872 23.92 -1.41 18.86
C TYR A 872 24.82 -2.15 19.87
N GLY A 873 24.23 -2.77 20.90
CA GLY A 873 24.94 -3.63 21.84
C GLY A 873 25.59 -4.83 21.15
N GLU A 874 24.91 -5.51 20.23
CA GLU A 874 25.51 -6.61 19.44
C GLU A 874 26.69 -6.10 18.59
N PHE A 875 26.54 -4.95 17.94
CA PHE A 875 27.61 -4.34 17.15
C PHE A 875 28.83 -3.93 18.00
N LEU A 876 28.61 -3.31 19.17
CA LEU A 876 29.67 -2.92 20.11
C LEU A 876 30.37 -4.14 20.73
N ALA A 877 29.62 -5.19 21.07
CA ALA A 877 30.18 -6.46 21.52
C ALA A 877 31.03 -7.10 20.42
N ALA A 878 30.60 -7.06 19.16
CA ALA A 878 31.40 -7.53 18.03
C ALA A 878 32.74 -6.79 17.94
N ARG A 879 32.74 -5.44 18.05
CA ARG A 879 33.96 -4.62 18.06
C ARG A 879 34.92 -5.04 19.20
N GLY A 880 34.41 -5.15 20.42
CA GLY A 880 35.21 -5.57 21.58
C GLY A 880 35.77 -7.00 21.46
N ARG A 881 34.97 -7.95 20.94
CA ARG A 881 35.42 -9.33 20.65
C ARG A 881 36.46 -9.37 19.53
N CYS A 882 36.32 -8.50 18.53
CA CYS A 882 37.30 -8.34 17.47
C CYS A 882 38.65 -7.92 18.05
N VAL A 883 38.69 -6.86 18.87
CA VAL A 883 39.93 -6.38 19.53
C VAL A 883 40.58 -7.46 20.41
N LEU A 884 39.78 -8.33 21.04
CA LEU A 884 40.27 -9.47 21.82
C LEU A 884 40.80 -10.66 20.97
N GLY A 885 40.67 -10.61 19.65
CA GLY A 885 41.02 -11.71 18.74
C GLY A 885 40.03 -12.89 18.77
N ASP A 886 38.84 -12.72 19.36
CA ASP A 886 37.79 -13.75 19.38
C ASP A 886 36.89 -13.65 18.14
N VAL A 887 37.47 -14.04 17.00
CA VAL A 887 36.82 -13.96 15.67
C VAL A 887 35.50 -14.76 15.63
N GLY A 888 35.43 -15.87 16.37
CA GLY A 888 34.23 -16.72 16.42
C GLY A 888 33.05 -16.01 17.07
N ARG A 889 33.24 -15.44 18.28
CA ARG A 889 32.18 -14.69 18.95
C ARG A 889 31.87 -13.37 18.26
N MET A 890 32.89 -12.68 17.72
CA MET A 890 32.69 -11.47 16.92
C MET A 890 31.71 -11.74 15.77
N ARG A 891 31.94 -12.80 14.95
CA ARG A 891 31.02 -13.17 13.86
C ARG A 891 29.62 -13.46 14.37
N ALA A 892 29.48 -14.20 15.46
CA ALA A 892 28.17 -14.51 16.03
C ALA A 892 27.39 -13.25 16.47
N HIS A 893 28.08 -12.22 16.97
CA HIS A 893 27.46 -10.93 17.27
C HIS A 893 27.06 -10.17 16.00
N LEU A 894 27.93 -10.14 14.97
CA LEU A 894 27.60 -9.52 13.67
C LEU A 894 26.42 -10.21 12.99
N ASP A 895 26.35 -11.54 13.02
CA ASP A 895 25.24 -12.31 12.46
C ASP A 895 23.93 -11.95 13.16
N ARG A 896 23.92 -11.85 14.50
CA ARG A 896 22.73 -11.40 15.25
C ARG A 896 22.38 -9.95 14.97
N ALA A 897 23.36 -9.06 14.86
CA ALA A 897 23.13 -7.67 14.48
C ALA A 897 22.53 -7.58 13.07
N HIS A 898 23.01 -8.39 12.12
CA HIS A 898 22.46 -8.48 10.77
C HIS A 898 21.02 -9.01 10.78
N GLU A 899 20.75 -10.08 11.55
CA GLU A 899 19.40 -10.63 11.72
C GLU A 899 18.44 -9.58 12.30
N ILE A 900 18.88 -8.79 13.29
CA ILE A 900 18.08 -7.71 13.88
C ILE A 900 17.84 -6.61 12.83
N ALA A 901 18.88 -6.11 12.18
CA ALA A 901 18.74 -5.04 11.20
C ALA A 901 17.81 -5.44 10.04
N LYS A 902 17.95 -6.68 9.55
CA LYS A 902 17.09 -7.24 8.51
C LYS A 902 15.65 -7.42 8.99
N ALA A 903 15.46 -8.00 10.17
CA ALA A 903 14.14 -8.20 10.77
C ALA A 903 13.41 -6.85 10.88
N TYR A 904 14.06 -5.85 11.46
CA TYR A 904 13.42 -4.58 11.76
C TYR A 904 13.57 -3.53 10.65
N GLN A 905 14.02 -3.92 9.45
CA GLN A 905 14.23 -3.05 8.28
C GLN A 905 15.06 -1.80 8.62
N MET A 906 16.06 -1.97 9.48
CA MET A 906 16.97 -0.89 9.89
C MET A 906 18.02 -0.71 8.78
N VAL A 907 17.71 0.10 7.77
CA VAL A 907 18.49 0.22 6.53
C VAL A 907 19.95 0.61 6.79
N GLU A 908 20.18 1.68 7.56
CA GLU A 908 21.54 2.15 7.88
C GLU A 908 22.31 1.09 8.68
N ALA A 909 21.69 0.51 9.71
CA ALA A 909 22.26 -0.55 10.54
C ALA A 909 22.65 -1.80 9.72
N GLY A 910 21.84 -2.17 8.72
CA GLY A 910 22.17 -3.25 7.79
C GLY A 910 23.40 -2.92 6.95
N ALA A 911 23.48 -1.69 6.43
CA ALA A 911 24.63 -1.23 5.66
C ALA A 911 25.91 -1.13 6.51
N VAL A 912 25.82 -0.76 7.79
CA VAL A 912 26.92 -0.85 8.76
C VAL A 912 27.46 -2.28 8.87
N GLY A 913 26.56 -3.26 8.97
CA GLY A 913 26.94 -4.68 8.98
C GLY A 913 27.69 -5.10 7.71
N MET A 914 27.25 -4.62 6.54
CA MET A 914 27.94 -4.87 5.26
C MET A 914 29.35 -4.27 5.23
N VAL A 915 29.55 -3.08 5.82
CA VAL A 915 30.88 -2.46 5.98
C VAL A 915 31.79 -3.35 6.84
N ALA A 916 31.27 -3.90 7.95
CA ALA A 916 32.02 -4.84 8.79
C ALA A 916 32.39 -6.14 8.05
N GLU A 917 31.48 -6.70 7.26
CA GLU A 917 31.77 -7.85 6.41
C GLU A 917 32.87 -7.55 5.39
N ALA A 918 32.81 -6.38 4.73
CA ALA A 918 33.83 -5.97 3.76
C ALA A 918 35.22 -5.84 4.40
N ALA A 919 35.31 -5.29 5.61
CA ALA A 919 36.55 -5.21 6.38
C ALA A 919 37.12 -6.61 6.68
N LEU A 920 36.28 -7.57 7.06
CA LEU A 920 36.71 -8.95 7.30
C LEU A 920 37.17 -9.66 6.00
N VAL A 921 36.55 -9.37 4.87
CA VAL A 921 36.99 -9.85 3.54
C VAL A 921 38.37 -9.28 3.20
N GLN A 922 38.60 -7.99 3.48
CA GLN A 922 39.90 -7.35 3.30
C GLN A 922 40.98 -8.00 4.18
N ILE A 923 40.68 -8.25 5.46
CA ILE A 923 41.59 -8.93 6.40
C ILE A 923 41.96 -10.33 5.90
N ALA A 924 41.02 -11.05 5.28
CA ALA A 924 41.28 -12.35 4.68
C ALA A 924 42.17 -12.30 3.40
N GLY A 925 42.54 -11.11 2.92
CA GLY A 925 43.40 -10.92 1.76
C GLY A 925 42.69 -10.97 0.40
N ARG A 926 41.35 -10.99 0.38
CA ARG A 926 40.54 -11.01 -0.86
C ARG A 926 40.20 -9.58 -1.30
N LEU A 927 41.21 -8.85 -1.79
CA LEU A 927 41.13 -7.39 -1.94
C LEU A 927 40.14 -6.93 -3.02
N GLU A 928 40.04 -7.60 -4.17
CA GLU A 928 39.07 -7.24 -5.22
C GLU A 928 37.63 -7.46 -4.76
N GLU A 929 37.38 -8.55 -4.03
CA GLU A 929 36.07 -8.82 -3.44
C GLU A 929 35.73 -7.79 -2.35
N ALA A 930 36.71 -7.43 -1.51
CA ALA A 930 36.53 -6.39 -0.49
C ALA A 930 36.16 -5.04 -1.11
N GLU A 931 36.84 -4.63 -2.19
CA GLU A 931 36.55 -3.37 -2.89
C GLU A 931 35.10 -3.31 -3.40
N GLN A 932 34.63 -4.39 -4.04
CA GLN A 932 33.24 -4.49 -4.50
C GLN A 932 32.24 -4.45 -3.34
N ARG A 933 32.52 -5.16 -2.24
CA ARG A 933 31.65 -5.19 -1.06
C ARG A 933 31.57 -3.83 -0.36
N TYR A 934 32.69 -3.12 -0.28
CA TYR A 934 32.71 -1.75 0.23
C TYR A 934 31.87 -0.80 -0.63
N LEU A 935 32.01 -0.89 -1.96
CA LEU A 935 31.21 -0.07 -2.88
C LEU A 935 29.71 -0.32 -2.67
N GLU A 936 29.30 -1.58 -2.56
CA GLU A 936 27.90 -1.96 -2.29
C GLU A 936 27.41 -1.41 -0.95
N ALA A 937 28.21 -1.58 0.11
CA ALA A 937 27.86 -1.14 1.46
C ALA A 937 27.74 0.39 1.56
N TYR A 938 28.69 1.13 1.01
CA TYR A 938 28.67 2.60 1.05
C TYR A 938 27.64 3.21 0.10
N THR A 939 27.28 2.52 -1.00
CA THR A 939 26.13 2.91 -1.83
C THR A 939 24.82 2.77 -1.05
N ALA A 940 24.67 1.70 -0.27
CA ALA A 940 23.51 1.52 0.60
C ALA A 940 23.45 2.60 1.71
N LEU A 941 24.59 2.95 2.32
CA LEU A 941 24.67 4.06 3.27
C LEU A 941 24.29 5.41 2.63
N ALA A 942 24.76 5.67 1.40
CA ALA A 942 24.44 6.92 0.68
C ALA A 942 22.93 7.04 0.41
N ARG A 943 22.29 5.94 0.00
CA ARG A 943 20.84 5.87 -0.21
C ARG A 943 20.04 6.06 1.08
N ALA A 944 20.57 5.61 2.21
CA ALA A 944 19.98 5.86 3.53
C ALA A 944 20.21 7.29 4.06
N GLY A 945 20.87 8.17 3.28
CA GLY A 945 21.20 9.52 3.72
C GLY A 945 22.24 9.57 4.84
N SER A 946 23.03 8.51 5.03
CA SER A 946 24.02 8.43 6.10
C SER A 946 25.20 9.37 5.84
N PHE A 947 25.61 10.11 6.88
CA PHE A 947 26.80 10.97 6.82
C PHE A 947 28.09 10.17 6.62
N HIS A 948 28.10 8.89 7.01
CA HIS A 948 29.26 8.02 6.90
C HIS A 948 29.45 7.46 5.49
N ALA A 949 28.47 7.66 4.60
CA ALA A 949 28.55 7.24 3.22
C ALA A 949 29.71 7.92 2.49
N GLU A 950 29.76 9.24 2.63
CA GLU A 950 30.77 10.09 2.02
C GLU A 950 32.06 10.07 2.87
N GLY A 951 33.19 9.81 2.23
CA GLY A 951 34.50 9.68 2.87
C GLY A 951 34.83 8.36 3.56
N GLY A 952 33.85 7.67 4.14
CA GLY A 952 34.04 6.30 4.62
C GLY A 952 34.52 5.35 3.51
N HIS A 953 33.85 5.40 2.35
CA HIS A 953 34.24 4.62 1.17
C HIS A 953 35.66 4.95 0.71
N ALA A 954 36.00 6.24 0.63
CA ALA A 954 37.32 6.68 0.21
C ALA A 954 38.42 6.15 1.17
N PHE A 955 38.14 6.13 2.47
CA PHE A 955 39.06 5.62 3.48
C PHE A 955 39.23 4.09 3.42
N ALA A 956 38.15 3.35 3.17
CA ALA A 956 38.21 1.90 2.94
C ALA A 956 39.02 1.55 1.69
N VAL A 957 38.78 2.23 0.56
CA VAL A 957 39.55 2.04 -0.68
C VAL A 957 41.02 2.43 -0.47
N PHE A 958 41.30 3.46 0.32
CA PHE A 958 42.67 3.80 0.70
C PHE A 958 43.35 2.63 1.44
N GLY A 959 42.68 1.99 2.40
CA GLY A 959 43.19 0.80 3.10
C GLY A 959 43.50 -0.37 2.14
N ILE A 960 42.66 -0.58 1.13
CA ILE A 960 42.90 -1.57 0.07
C ILE A 960 44.14 -1.20 -0.76
N ARG A 961 44.22 0.05 -1.24
CA ARG A 961 45.35 0.52 -2.06
C ARG A 961 46.66 0.54 -1.27
N LEU A 962 46.61 0.79 0.03
CA LEU A 962 47.74 0.63 0.94
C LEU A 962 48.22 -0.83 0.96
N SER A 963 47.29 -1.78 1.06
CA SER A 963 47.60 -3.22 1.03
C SER A 963 48.16 -3.69 -0.33
N GLN A 964 47.76 -3.06 -1.43
CA GLN A 964 48.26 -3.35 -2.78
C GLN A 964 49.58 -2.64 -3.13
N GLY A 965 50.04 -1.71 -2.29
CA GLY A 965 51.18 -0.84 -2.63
C GLY A 965 50.90 0.16 -3.75
N ARG A 966 49.63 0.51 -3.99
CA ARG A 966 49.14 1.34 -5.11
C ARG A 966 48.80 2.78 -4.72
N LEU A 967 49.34 3.28 -3.60
CA LEU A 967 49.01 4.61 -3.09
C LEU A 967 49.38 5.78 -4.02
N ALA A 968 50.29 5.58 -4.97
CA ALA A 968 50.66 6.60 -5.95
C ALA A 968 49.47 7.05 -6.83
N GLU A 969 48.41 6.24 -6.93
CA GLU A 969 47.18 6.57 -7.66
C GLU A 969 46.44 7.77 -7.09
N TYR A 970 46.63 8.06 -5.80
CA TYR A 970 46.00 9.21 -5.14
C TYR A 970 46.75 10.52 -5.37
N ALA A 971 47.98 10.49 -5.89
CA ALA A 971 48.80 11.69 -6.07
C ALA A 971 48.10 12.83 -6.85
N PRO A 972 47.35 12.57 -7.92
CA PRO A 972 46.62 13.62 -8.65
C PRO A 972 45.46 14.26 -7.86
N ALA A 973 44.98 13.63 -6.79
CA ALA A 973 43.79 14.03 -6.03
C ALA A 973 44.11 14.53 -4.61
N ILE A 974 45.39 14.80 -4.30
CA ILE A 974 45.83 15.17 -2.96
C ILE A 974 45.22 16.48 -2.48
N ASP A 975 45.15 17.49 -3.35
CA ASP A 975 44.60 18.80 -2.97
C ASP A 975 43.14 18.65 -2.53
N LEU A 976 42.35 17.88 -3.28
CA LEU A 976 40.96 17.56 -2.95
C LEU A 976 40.84 16.78 -1.62
N LEU A 977 41.69 15.79 -1.39
CA LEU A 977 41.70 15.02 -0.14
C LEU A 977 42.01 15.91 1.08
N PHE A 978 43.00 16.80 0.95
CA PHE A 978 43.37 17.69 2.04
C PHE A 978 42.34 18.81 2.25
N GLU A 979 41.72 19.34 1.19
CA GLU A 979 40.61 20.29 1.28
C GLU A 979 39.40 19.69 2.00
N THR A 980 39.11 18.41 1.74
CA THR A 980 37.93 17.73 2.29
C THR A 980 38.10 17.32 3.75
N TYR A 981 39.24 16.71 4.11
CA TYR A 981 39.45 16.13 5.46
C TYR A 981 40.41 16.95 6.33
N GLY A 982 40.99 18.01 5.78
CA GLY A 982 41.91 18.88 6.50
C GLY A 982 43.15 18.15 7.05
N PRO A 983 43.69 18.61 8.19
CA PRO A 983 44.88 18.05 8.84
C PRO A 983 44.81 16.55 9.18
N ILE A 984 43.61 15.97 9.28
CA ILE A 984 43.42 14.54 9.57
C ILE A 984 44.00 13.67 8.45
N ALA A 985 43.94 14.13 7.19
CA ALA A 985 44.47 13.39 6.05
C ALA A 985 45.98 13.59 5.81
N ALA A 986 46.69 14.31 6.67
CA ALA A 986 48.11 14.66 6.45
C ALA A 986 49.01 13.42 6.23
N ASP A 987 48.86 12.39 7.06
CA ASP A 987 49.68 11.16 6.94
C ASP A 987 49.30 10.33 5.71
N ILE A 988 48.00 10.27 5.38
CA ILE A 988 47.47 9.60 4.17
C ILE A 988 48.08 10.24 2.91
N VAL A 989 48.01 11.57 2.84
CA VAL A 989 48.59 12.37 1.75
C VAL A 989 50.09 12.17 1.67
N ALA A 990 50.81 12.22 2.80
CA ALA A 990 52.26 12.00 2.83
C ALA A 990 52.64 10.61 2.30
N LEU A 991 51.90 9.56 2.66
CA LEU A 991 52.13 8.21 2.16
C LEU A 991 51.87 8.08 0.65
N ALA A 992 50.83 8.74 0.12
CA ALA A 992 50.56 8.79 -1.32
C ALA A 992 51.67 9.53 -2.10
N LEU A 993 52.12 10.68 -1.60
CA LEU A 993 53.24 11.45 -2.18
C LEU A 993 54.55 10.67 -2.17
N LEU A 994 54.83 9.97 -1.06
CA LEU A 994 56.00 9.09 -0.96
C LEU A 994 55.96 7.97 -1.99
N ALA A 995 54.79 7.34 -2.19
CA ALA A 995 54.61 6.30 -3.21
C ALA A 995 54.80 6.85 -4.64
N ALA A 996 54.49 8.13 -4.87
CA ALA A 996 54.73 8.83 -6.13
C ALA A 996 56.16 9.41 -6.27
N GLY A 997 57.02 9.25 -5.25
CA GLY A 997 58.39 9.78 -5.25
C GLY A 997 58.51 11.29 -4.95
N GLN A 998 57.44 11.94 -4.49
CA GLN A 998 57.37 13.38 -4.21
C GLN A 998 57.71 13.70 -2.74
N VAL A 999 58.97 13.46 -2.35
CA VAL A 999 59.43 13.50 -0.95
C VAL A 999 59.24 14.87 -0.26
N GLU A 1000 59.60 15.97 -0.94
CA GLU A 1000 59.49 17.32 -0.35
C GLU A 1000 58.04 17.71 -0.06
N GLN A 1001 57.13 17.39 -0.98
CA GLN A 1001 55.69 17.63 -0.79
C GLN A 1001 55.14 16.75 0.34
N ALA A 1002 55.60 15.51 0.45
CA ALA A 1002 55.21 14.62 1.54
C ALA A 1002 55.60 15.17 2.92
N GLN A 1003 56.80 15.75 3.04
CA GLN A 1003 57.25 16.42 4.26
C GLN A 1003 56.39 17.66 4.58
N ALA A 1004 56.08 18.47 3.56
CA ALA A 1004 55.23 19.65 3.73
C ALA A 1004 53.80 19.28 4.18
N ALA A 1005 53.23 18.20 3.62
CA ALA A 1005 51.92 17.69 4.03
C ALA A 1005 51.94 17.21 5.49
N ARG A 1006 52.95 16.43 5.88
CA ARG A 1006 53.08 15.89 7.24
C ARG A 1006 53.28 16.99 8.30
N ALA A 1007 53.97 18.08 7.96
CA ALA A 1007 54.14 19.23 8.85
C ALA A 1007 52.81 19.94 9.20
N ARG A 1008 51.74 19.68 8.44
CA ARG A 1008 50.39 20.21 8.68
C ARG A 1008 49.51 19.24 9.49
N GLY A 1009 50.03 18.09 9.91
CA GLY A 1009 49.29 17.09 10.68
C GLY A 1009 48.99 17.52 12.11
N GLN A 1010 47.95 16.94 12.68
CA GLN A 1010 47.50 17.17 14.07
C GLN A 1010 47.77 15.97 14.99
N ALA A 1011 47.54 16.10 16.29
CA ALA A 1011 47.64 14.99 17.23
C ALA A 1011 46.70 13.81 16.86
N LEU A 1012 47.08 12.58 17.23
CA LEU A 1012 46.23 11.41 16.98
C LEU A 1012 44.99 11.47 17.87
N ARG A 1013 43.80 11.46 17.26
CA ARG A 1013 42.52 11.36 17.99
C ARG A 1013 42.38 9.97 18.58
N ARG A 1014 41.99 9.87 19.85
CA ARG A 1014 41.87 8.61 20.61
C ARG A 1014 40.45 8.06 20.49
N ASP A 1015 40.02 7.82 19.25
CA ASP A 1015 38.69 7.33 18.89
C ASP A 1015 38.76 5.99 18.15
N TYR A 1016 37.65 5.57 17.53
CA TYR A 1016 37.54 4.30 16.82
C TYR A 1016 38.48 4.14 15.62
N TYR A 1017 39.08 5.21 15.07
CA TYR A 1017 40.09 5.16 14.02
C TYR A 1017 41.54 5.32 14.54
N TYR A 1018 41.74 5.45 15.85
CA TYR A 1018 43.05 5.67 16.46
C TYR A 1018 44.12 4.68 15.96
N SER A 1019 43.85 3.37 16.04
CA SER A 1019 44.79 2.33 15.60
C SER A 1019 45.19 2.44 14.12
N MET A 1020 44.26 2.86 13.26
CA MET A 1020 44.49 3.03 11.83
C MET A 1020 45.38 4.24 11.54
N TYR A 1021 45.06 5.41 12.12
CA TYR A 1021 45.88 6.60 11.96
C TYR A 1021 47.26 6.47 12.62
N ALA A 1022 47.35 5.79 13.76
CA ALA A 1022 48.64 5.49 14.40
C ALA A 1022 49.55 4.67 13.49
N VAL A 1023 49.01 3.65 12.80
CA VAL A 1023 49.77 2.87 11.82
C VAL A 1023 50.19 3.71 10.61
N MET A 1024 49.31 4.54 10.06
CA MET A 1024 49.66 5.42 8.95
C MET A 1024 50.79 6.40 9.33
N ARG A 1025 50.66 7.04 10.50
CA ARG A 1025 51.68 7.93 11.04
C ARG A 1025 52.99 7.20 11.29
N GLY A 1026 52.94 5.96 11.77
CA GLY A 1026 54.11 5.12 11.94
C GLY A 1026 54.83 4.80 10.64
N GLN A 1027 54.10 4.46 9.59
CA GLN A 1027 54.67 4.23 8.26
C GLN A 1027 55.31 5.49 7.68
N ALA A 1028 54.67 6.65 7.88
CA ALA A 1028 55.22 7.94 7.46
C ALA A 1028 56.49 8.29 8.26
N ALA A 1029 56.48 8.10 9.58
CA ALA A 1029 57.60 8.35 10.47
C ALA A 1029 58.81 7.44 10.18
N ALA A 1030 58.58 6.17 9.81
CA ALA A 1030 59.68 5.26 9.42
C ALA A 1030 60.43 5.73 8.17
N ARG A 1031 59.80 6.55 7.32
CA ARG A 1031 60.35 7.03 6.04
C ARG A 1031 60.85 8.48 6.09
N LEU A 1032 60.17 9.33 6.86
CA LEU A 1032 60.39 10.79 6.89
C LEU A 1032 60.64 11.34 8.29
N GLY A 1033 60.47 10.52 9.34
CA GLY A 1033 60.48 10.98 10.72
C GLY A 1033 61.87 11.29 11.27
N THR A 1034 61.91 12.19 12.23
CA THR A 1034 63.11 12.41 13.04
C THR A 1034 63.32 11.25 14.01
N PRO A 1035 64.53 11.02 14.54
CA PRO A 1035 64.76 9.99 15.57
C PRO A 1035 63.87 10.15 16.80
N ALA A 1036 63.53 11.39 17.18
CA ALA A 1036 62.63 11.66 18.29
C ALA A 1036 61.19 11.23 17.98
N GLU A 1037 60.67 11.56 16.80
CA GLU A 1037 59.34 11.15 16.34
C GLU A 1037 59.23 9.63 16.19
N MET A 1038 60.27 8.97 15.67
CA MET A 1038 60.29 7.50 15.59
C MET A 1038 60.24 6.85 16.98
N ALA A 1039 60.95 7.41 17.97
CA ALA A 1039 60.93 6.91 19.34
C ALA A 1039 59.55 7.07 19.99
N GLU A 1040 58.91 8.24 19.84
CA GLU A 1040 57.54 8.49 20.32
C GLU A 1040 56.54 7.51 19.69
N MET A 1041 56.67 7.28 18.38
CA MET A 1041 55.76 6.41 17.66
C MET A 1041 55.97 4.93 18.00
N ILE A 1042 57.20 4.50 18.29
CA ILE A 1042 57.49 3.15 18.79
C ILE A 1042 56.75 2.89 20.10
N GLU A 1043 56.81 3.84 21.06
CA GLU A 1043 56.10 3.68 22.33
C GLU A 1043 54.58 3.66 22.13
N THR A 1044 54.08 4.53 21.25
CA THR A 1044 52.66 4.59 20.92
C THR A 1044 52.14 3.29 20.28
N LEU A 1045 52.87 2.71 19.31
CA LEU A 1045 52.45 1.45 18.68
C LEU A 1045 52.62 0.23 19.59
N ARG A 1046 53.52 0.28 20.57
CA ARG A 1046 53.65 -0.78 21.60
C ARG A 1046 52.40 -0.90 22.47
N GLU A 1047 51.69 0.19 22.73
CA GLU A 1047 50.42 0.16 23.49
C GLU A 1047 49.34 -0.69 22.80
N ILE A 1048 49.46 -0.86 21.49
CA ILE A 1048 48.44 -1.49 20.63
C ILE A 1048 49.02 -2.55 19.68
N GLU A 1049 50.18 -3.12 20.03
CA GLU A 1049 50.94 -4.00 19.11
C GLU A 1049 50.21 -5.30 18.75
N ASP A 1050 49.31 -5.76 19.62
CA ASP A 1050 48.50 -6.97 19.45
C ASP A 1050 47.34 -6.81 18.45
N LEU A 1051 47.11 -5.61 17.92
CA LEU A 1051 45.92 -5.31 17.12
C LEU A 1051 46.15 -5.42 15.62
N VAL A 1052 45.06 -5.74 14.92
CA VAL A 1052 44.88 -5.39 13.51
C VAL A 1052 44.22 -4.01 13.47
N PRO A 1053 44.79 -3.01 12.78
CA PRO A 1053 44.20 -1.69 12.68
C PRO A 1053 42.78 -1.75 12.09
N GLY A 1054 41.87 -0.97 12.66
CA GLY A 1054 40.47 -0.91 12.23
C GLY A 1054 39.56 -2.01 12.79
N THR A 1055 40.06 -2.94 13.63
CA THR A 1055 39.19 -3.83 14.43
C THR A 1055 38.35 -3.06 15.45
N THR A 1056 38.82 -1.88 15.86
CA THR A 1056 38.14 -0.95 16.75
C THR A 1056 36.95 -0.27 16.09
N SER A 1057 36.97 -0.04 14.78
CA SER A 1057 35.84 0.55 14.03
C SER A 1057 35.01 -0.51 13.30
N LEU A 1058 35.61 -1.66 12.97
CA LEU A 1058 35.10 -2.64 12.01
C LEU A 1058 34.71 -2.03 10.65
N SER A 1059 35.35 -0.94 10.23
CA SER A 1059 35.02 -0.27 8.97
C SER A 1059 36.14 -0.25 7.95
N VAL A 1060 37.39 -0.37 8.39
CA VAL A 1060 38.58 -0.40 7.54
C VAL A 1060 39.56 -1.43 8.10
N ALA A 1061 40.54 -1.85 7.30
CA ALA A 1061 41.59 -2.72 7.79
C ALA A 1061 42.96 -2.39 7.17
N ALA A 1062 44.02 -2.73 7.91
CA ALA A 1062 45.40 -2.76 7.43
C ALA A 1062 46.16 -3.91 8.09
N ARG A 1063 47.39 -4.17 7.65
CA ARG A 1063 48.25 -5.20 8.25
C ARG A 1063 48.47 -4.97 9.76
N PRO A 1064 48.76 -6.02 10.56
CA PRO A 1064 48.90 -5.92 12.01
C PRO A 1064 49.85 -4.80 12.45
N VAL A 1065 49.52 -4.13 13.56
CA VAL A 1065 50.30 -3.01 14.11
C VAL A 1065 51.76 -3.39 14.30
N ALA A 1066 52.01 -4.59 14.84
CA ALA A 1066 53.35 -5.13 15.05
C ALA A 1066 54.22 -5.14 13.78
N HIS A 1067 53.64 -5.21 12.57
CA HIS A 1067 54.41 -5.12 11.33
C HIS A 1067 54.97 -3.71 11.14
N THR A 1068 54.12 -2.69 11.29
CA THR A 1068 54.55 -1.28 11.20
C THR A 1068 55.52 -0.90 12.33
N LEU A 1069 55.33 -1.48 13.52
CA LEU A 1069 56.31 -1.35 14.61
C LEU A 1069 57.66 -1.96 14.22
N GLY A 1070 57.66 -3.10 13.53
CA GLY A 1070 58.88 -3.70 12.96
C GLY A 1070 59.58 -2.78 11.95
N ASP A 1071 58.82 -2.15 11.04
CA ASP A 1071 59.37 -1.18 10.07
C ASP A 1071 60.04 0.01 10.77
N LEU A 1072 59.36 0.56 11.78
CA LEU A 1072 59.87 1.67 12.59
C LEU A 1072 61.12 1.30 13.39
N LEU A 1073 61.13 0.13 14.04
CA LEU A 1073 62.29 -0.37 14.78
C LEU A 1073 63.49 -0.58 13.86
N LEU A 1074 63.25 -1.09 12.64
CA LEU A 1074 64.30 -1.25 11.64
C LEU A 1074 64.86 0.11 11.19
N ALA A 1075 63.99 1.09 10.91
CA ALA A 1075 64.38 2.45 10.55
C ALA A 1075 65.15 3.17 11.68
N ALA A 1076 64.80 2.88 12.95
CA ALA A 1076 65.47 3.37 14.14
C ALA A 1076 66.77 2.62 14.49
N GLY A 1077 67.19 1.63 13.67
CA GLY A 1077 68.44 0.90 13.87
C GLY A 1077 68.37 -0.21 14.93
N ARG A 1078 67.20 -0.78 15.20
CA ARG A 1078 66.94 -1.83 16.21
C ARG A 1078 66.48 -3.16 15.55
N PRO A 1079 67.34 -3.81 14.75
CA PRO A 1079 66.93 -4.93 13.88
C PRO A 1079 66.45 -6.18 14.65
N ALA A 1080 67.04 -6.49 15.81
CA ALA A 1080 66.62 -7.66 16.60
C ALA A 1080 65.19 -7.52 17.14
N GLU A 1081 64.83 -6.32 17.58
CA GLU A 1081 63.47 -6.02 18.02
C GLU A 1081 62.50 -6.00 16.84
N ALA A 1082 62.94 -5.48 15.67
CA ALA A 1082 62.13 -5.52 14.45
C ALA A 1082 61.75 -6.96 14.05
N VAL A 1083 62.69 -7.90 14.09
CA VAL A 1083 62.43 -9.32 13.80
C VAL A 1083 61.40 -9.91 14.78
N ALA A 1084 61.50 -9.57 16.07
CA ALA A 1084 60.51 -10.01 17.06
C ALA A 1084 59.12 -9.46 16.75
N SER A 1085 59.01 -8.18 16.40
CA SER A 1085 57.74 -7.54 16.03
C SER A 1085 57.15 -8.14 14.73
N TYR A 1086 57.95 -8.44 13.71
CA TYR A 1086 57.45 -9.13 12.52
C TYR A 1086 56.93 -10.55 12.81
N ARG A 1087 57.65 -11.32 13.64
CA ARG A 1087 57.16 -12.66 14.05
C ARG A 1087 55.85 -12.56 14.83
N HIS A 1088 55.72 -11.54 15.69
CA HIS A 1088 54.48 -11.25 16.41
C HIS A 1088 53.34 -10.88 15.44
N ALA A 1089 53.60 -10.04 14.46
CA ALA A 1089 52.64 -9.70 13.40
C ALA A 1089 52.13 -10.94 12.66
N ALA A 1090 53.00 -11.91 12.36
CA ALA A 1090 52.59 -13.17 11.75
C ALA A 1090 51.67 -14.00 12.65
N VAL A 1091 51.89 -13.99 13.97
CA VAL A 1091 51.00 -14.66 14.94
C VAL A 1091 49.62 -14.01 14.93
N ILE A 1092 49.55 -12.68 15.02
CA ILE A 1092 48.30 -11.92 14.98
C ILE A 1092 47.56 -12.19 13.67
N ALA A 1093 48.23 -12.09 12.52
CA ALA A 1093 47.63 -12.32 11.22
C ALA A 1093 46.96 -13.71 11.12
N ARG A 1094 47.58 -14.75 11.68
CA ARG A 1094 47.00 -16.11 11.69
C ARG A 1094 45.74 -16.22 12.53
N VAL A 1095 45.60 -15.48 13.62
CA VAL A 1095 44.36 -15.45 14.44
C VAL A 1095 43.16 -15.01 13.60
N TYR A 1096 43.36 -14.04 12.69
CA TYR A 1096 42.32 -13.52 11.81
C TYR A 1096 42.21 -14.25 10.46
N GLY A 1097 43.01 -15.29 10.22
CA GLY A 1097 43.06 -15.99 8.93
C GLY A 1097 43.66 -15.16 7.79
N ALA A 1098 44.46 -14.14 8.10
CA ALA A 1098 45.10 -13.25 7.13
C ALA A 1098 46.42 -13.85 6.59
N ALA A 1099 46.31 -14.84 5.70
CA ALA A 1099 47.46 -15.60 5.18
C ALA A 1099 48.50 -14.70 4.48
N THR A 1100 48.05 -13.71 3.71
CA THR A 1100 48.93 -12.77 3.00
C THR A 1100 49.79 -11.95 3.97
N TRP A 1101 49.17 -11.36 5.01
CA TRP A 1101 49.90 -10.59 6.01
C TRP A 1101 50.85 -11.43 6.86
N ALA A 1102 50.48 -12.70 7.14
CA ALA A 1102 51.38 -13.61 7.82
C ALA A 1102 52.64 -13.90 6.98
N ALA A 1103 52.48 -14.14 5.67
CA ALA A 1103 53.59 -14.36 4.75
C ALA A 1103 54.49 -13.13 4.61
N GLU A 1104 53.90 -11.93 4.44
CA GLU A 1104 54.65 -10.67 4.36
C GLU A 1104 55.48 -10.41 5.63
N ALA A 1105 54.92 -10.70 6.80
CA ALA A 1105 55.62 -10.54 8.07
C ALA A 1105 56.76 -11.56 8.24
N GLU A 1106 56.55 -12.81 7.83
CA GLU A 1106 57.61 -13.83 7.82
C GLU A 1106 58.75 -13.47 6.86
N GLU A 1107 58.42 -12.97 5.66
CA GLU A 1107 59.40 -12.51 4.68
C GLU A 1107 60.21 -11.31 5.21
N ALA A 1108 59.54 -10.33 5.84
CA ALA A 1108 60.21 -9.19 6.45
C ALA A 1108 61.20 -9.62 7.56
N ALA A 1109 60.82 -10.58 8.40
CA ALA A 1109 61.70 -11.13 9.44
C ALA A 1109 62.95 -11.80 8.83
N LEU A 1110 62.78 -12.64 7.81
CA LEU A 1110 63.88 -13.31 7.10
C LEU A 1110 64.80 -12.30 6.37
N GLY A 1111 64.22 -11.25 5.82
CA GLY A 1111 64.95 -10.17 5.14
C GLY A 1111 65.90 -9.40 6.06
N VAL A 1112 65.59 -9.28 7.36
CA VAL A 1112 66.47 -8.65 8.35
C VAL A 1112 67.53 -9.63 8.85
N ASP A 1113 67.15 -10.89 9.13
CA ASP A 1113 68.08 -11.94 9.56
C ASP A 1113 69.19 -12.17 8.51
N SER A 1114 68.84 -12.15 7.22
CA SER A 1114 69.80 -12.31 6.11
C SER A 1114 70.77 -11.14 5.94
N LYS A 1115 70.37 -9.91 6.33
CA LYS A 1115 71.22 -8.70 6.29
C LYS A 1115 72.09 -8.52 7.53
N THR A 1116 71.72 -9.13 8.65
CA THR A 1116 72.42 -9.03 9.94
C THR A 1116 73.31 -10.23 10.26
N ALA A 1117 73.19 -11.33 9.52
CA ALA A 1117 74.14 -12.44 9.60
C ALA A 1117 75.58 -11.95 9.30
N PRO A 1118 76.57 -12.27 10.15
CA PRO A 1118 77.95 -11.88 9.88
C PRO A 1118 78.39 -12.52 8.57
N ARG A 1119 78.88 -11.72 7.63
CA ARG A 1119 79.59 -12.22 6.45
C ARG A 1119 80.82 -12.99 6.95
N GLY A 1120 80.66 -14.29 7.16
CA GLY A 1120 81.75 -15.21 7.44
C GLY A 1120 82.76 -15.10 6.30
N GLY A 1121 84.01 -14.81 6.65
CA GLY A 1121 85.09 -14.59 5.69
C GLY A 1121 85.26 -15.78 4.75
N GLN A 1122 85.40 -15.46 3.47
CA GLN A 1122 86.19 -16.24 2.53
C GLN A 1122 87.39 -15.40 2.15
N GLU A 1123 88.50 -15.60 2.86
CA GLU A 1123 89.79 -15.75 2.19
C GLU A 1123 89.80 -17.12 1.53
N GLY A 1124 90.20 -17.18 0.26
CA GLY A 1124 90.27 -18.38 -0.57
C GLY A 1124 90.31 -18.03 -2.04
#